data_AF-A0A4Q7UWN3-F1
#
_entry.id   AF-A0A4Q7UWN3-F1
#
_cell.length_a   1.000
_cell.length_b   1.000
_cell.length_c   1.000
_cell.angle_alpha   90.00
_cell.angle_beta   90.00
_cell.angle_gamma   90.00
#
_symmetry.space_group_name_H-M   'P 1'
#
loop_
_entity.id
_entity.type
_entity.pdbx_description
1 polymer ?
#
loop_
_entity_poly.entity_id
_entity_poly.type
_entity_poly.pdbx_seq_one_letter_code
_entity_poly.pdbx_strand_id
1 'polypeptide(L)'
;MRRRAAARSLVPAGVLLLAGPVGAVPALAAETVHSPAMSPLTTSGTALAAAAGPFDGAGSTTTLVRVVLLVAGAVLAGLGLLRPFVGAAGRHERPTAWVGAALVTLAAATGYLTGDVDVYGTLAQIALAVAVPLLLPTTWVVLPSLGVAALVAVQLSSVHSGVAFAVDVVYALAASVLVGGVLHTAARDTATLRRVTIGAGVLAVVAAVVQIVLSGPYAAQDLLGTGYGWAALAAVVAPLLVVAVLVASEVVPSGVSRAAALLPGPLRSVSPSRALGAVAAAGVGAAAALAALPVPAADAVPGQALLRGVDLGEGPVAMLVTPMRPGPNLVQLSAAPAAGGHGAGHDMAGHDTAGHDMAGHDMAGHDMSAMAGHDMSGAATVSAGDSTVAFESRRGAPGEWAVVNIPAGTDSLTISADGTERTVPIDVGTDAAAAPAGATGPDGPECASAVLGAIVAGGPSAGTATQCPAQSLEQGQATALRALVQVLAKHGVPSVSLVSDSSPRSVAAANLVRSEGAKAGLDFPPNAATDPNSAVLVVSGWQGATATLHEAKLRSASTPTYLGGTYLAPWLLTGDVLNATPNAVLPLTFTPQEPLAQNYVASLARTYPGAAPSTSGFLSWAAVAGRPVTQSPTLYGAAPVSVPMSVEPEGSTGHHGGPNMAAWFPNGTVVQIGRPVDPS
;
A
#
# COMPACT_ATOMS: atom_id res chain seq x y z
N MET A 1 -42.78 -29.05 -78.18
CA MET A 1 -44.15 -28.49 -77.98
C MET A 1 -44.38 -28.23 -76.49
N ARG A 2 -45.21 -27.23 -76.13
CA ARG A 2 -46.00 -27.06 -74.87
C ARG A 2 -45.28 -27.34 -73.52
N ARG A 3 -44.99 -26.31 -72.69
CA ARG A 3 -45.86 -25.52 -71.76
C ARG A 3 -46.01 -26.14 -70.35
N ARG A 4 -45.68 -25.33 -69.32
CA ARG A 4 -46.41 -25.03 -68.04
C ARG A 4 -46.93 -26.19 -67.15
N ALA A 5 -47.13 -26.07 -65.83
CA ALA A 5 -46.69 -25.15 -64.77
C ALA A 5 -47.33 -25.60 -63.42
N ALA A 6 -47.08 -24.83 -62.35
CA ALA A 6 -47.94 -24.60 -61.17
C ALA A 6 -47.76 -25.48 -59.91
N ALA A 7 -47.33 -24.78 -58.86
CA ALA A 7 -47.29 -25.15 -57.46
C ALA A 7 -48.68 -25.28 -56.79
N ARG A 8 -48.70 -25.79 -55.54
CA ARG A 8 -49.64 -25.40 -54.48
C ARG A 8 -48.99 -25.53 -53.09
N SER A 9 -49.29 -24.57 -52.21
CA SER A 9 -49.01 -24.58 -50.76
C SER A 9 -50.30 -24.88 -49.97
N LEU A 10 -50.20 -25.13 -48.65
CA LEU A 10 -51.23 -24.74 -47.64
C LEU A 10 -50.79 -24.95 -46.17
N VAL A 11 -51.29 -24.08 -45.28
CA VAL A 11 -50.95 -23.73 -43.86
C VAL A 11 -52.12 -22.84 -43.31
N PRO A 12 -52.44 -22.61 -42.00
CA PRO A 12 -51.90 -23.09 -40.69
C PRO A 12 -52.96 -23.68 -39.69
N ALA A 13 -52.52 -24.18 -38.52
CA ALA A 13 -53.11 -24.00 -37.16
C ALA A 13 -52.35 -24.85 -36.09
N GLY A 14 -52.20 -24.51 -34.80
CA GLY A 14 -52.51 -23.28 -34.04
C GLY A 14 -52.36 -23.45 -32.51
N VAL A 15 -51.54 -22.60 -31.86
CA VAL A 15 -51.56 -22.09 -30.46
C VAL A 15 -51.98 -22.98 -29.26
N LEU A 16 -51.10 -23.09 -28.24
CA LEU A 16 -51.45 -22.91 -26.81
C LEU A 16 -50.20 -22.68 -25.91
N LEU A 17 -50.38 -21.89 -24.83
CA LEU A 17 -49.36 -21.48 -23.83
C LEU A 17 -49.42 -22.36 -22.57
N LEU A 18 -48.30 -22.49 -21.83
CA LEU A 18 -48.26 -22.50 -20.34
C LEU A 18 -46.80 -22.46 -19.80
N ALA A 19 -46.63 -22.31 -18.48
CA ALA A 19 -45.44 -21.72 -17.84
C ALA A 19 -44.47 -22.69 -17.13
N GLY A 20 -43.17 -22.33 -17.13
CA GLY A 20 -42.15 -22.65 -16.10
C GLY A 20 -41.67 -24.11 -15.95
N PRO A 21 -40.63 -24.39 -15.13
CA PRO A 21 -39.79 -23.46 -14.36
C PRO A 21 -38.29 -23.47 -14.74
N VAL A 22 -37.51 -22.69 -13.99
CA VAL A 22 -36.03 -22.52 -14.09
C VAL A 22 -35.29 -23.80 -13.69
N GLY A 23 -34.22 -24.17 -14.42
CA GLY A 23 -33.30 -25.23 -14.00
C GLY A 23 -32.08 -25.44 -14.91
N ALA A 24 -30.89 -25.43 -14.31
CA ALA A 24 -29.60 -25.93 -14.83
C ALA A 24 -29.09 -25.41 -16.20
N VAL A 25 -28.26 -24.36 -16.17
CA VAL A 25 -27.18 -24.19 -17.16
C VAL A 25 -26.03 -25.14 -16.78
N PRO A 26 -25.44 -25.92 -17.71
CA PRO A 26 -24.38 -26.85 -17.35
C PRO A 26 -23.08 -26.13 -16.98
N ALA A 27 -22.44 -26.58 -15.90
CA ALA A 27 -21.10 -26.18 -15.56
C ALA A 27 -20.11 -26.73 -16.60
N LEU A 28 -19.47 -25.84 -17.37
CA LEU A 28 -18.23 -26.18 -18.06
C LEU A 28 -17.10 -26.21 -17.03
N ALA A 29 -16.37 -27.33 -17.01
CA ALA A 29 -15.48 -27.67 -15.92
C ALA A 29 -14.32 -26.69 -15.76
N ALA A 30 -14.07 -26.27 -14.52
CA ALA A 30 -12.74 -25.83 -14.11
C ALA A 30 -11.85 -27.08 -14.03
N GLU A 31 -11.09 -27.35 -15.10
CA GLU A 31 -10.15 -28.46 -15.11
C GLU A 31 -8.90 -28.07 -14.30
N THR A 32 -8.72 -28.74 -13.16
CA THR A 32 -7.62 -28.47 -12.22
C THR A 32 -6.29 -28.97 -12.78
N VAL A 33 -5.55 -28.10 -13.48
CA VAL A 33 -4.18 -28.37 -13.89
C VAL A 33 -3.26 -28.38 -12.67
N HIS A 34 -2.98 -29.58 -12.14
CA HIS A 34 -1.86 -29.80 -11.24
C HIS A 34 -0.56 -29.82 -12.05
N SER A 35 0.13 -28.68 -12.13
CA SER A 35 1.52 -28.63 -12.60
C SER A 35 2.49 -28.93 -11.45
N PRO A 36 3.50 -29.80 -11.64
CA PRO A 36 4.50 -30.10 -10.61
C PRO A 36 5.56 -29.00 -10.52
N ALA A 37 5.98 -28.70 -9.29
CA ALA A 37 7.26 -28.07 -8.92
C ALA A 37 7.81 -26.96 -9.85
N MET A 38 7.33 -25.72 -9.69
CA MET A 38 8.11 -24.54 -10.05
C MET A 38 9.03 -24.13 -8.89
N SER A 39 10.31 -23.94 -9.19
CA SER A 39 11.29 -23.33 -8.28
C SER A 39 10.93 -21.86 -7.98
N PRO A 40 11.32 -21.32 -6.81
CA PRO A 40 11.08 -19.91 -6.51
C PRO A 40 12.01 -19.03 -7.36
N LEU A 41 11.47 -18.37 -8.39
CA LEU A 41 12.14 -17.22 -8.98
C LEU A 41 11.94 -16.01 -8.06
N THR A 42 13.04 -15.36 -7.72
CA THR A 42 13.08 -14.15 -6.90
C THR A 42 12.50 -12.96 -7.67
N THR A 43 11.29 -12.53 -7.32
CA THR A 43 10.73 -11.24 -7.75
C THR A 43 11.34 -10.11 -6.91
N SER A 44 12.52 -9.66 -7.30
CA SER A 44 13.23 -8.56 -6.65
C SER A 44 13.05 -7.25 -7.41
N GLY A 45 12.42 -6.25 -6.76
CA GLY A 45 12.76 -4.84 -6.99
C GLY A 45 12.11 -4.07 -8.15
N THR A 46 10.80 -3.82 -8.11
CA THR A 46 10.14 -2.72 -8.86
C THR A 46 9.05 -2.00 -8.01
N ALA A 47 9.36 -1.70 -6.74
CA ALA A 47 8.45 -0.99 -5.83
C ALA A 47 8.88 0.45 -5.47
N LEU A 48 10.00 0.94 -6.02
CA LEU A 48 10.54 2.28 -5.75
C LEU A 48 11.04 2.95 -7.04
N ALA A 49 10.16 3.66 -7.75
CA ALA A 49 10.45 4.86 -8.53
C ALA A 49 9.19 5.36 -9.27
N ALA A 50 8.85 6.65 -9.06
CA ALA A 50 7.96 7.53 -9.86
C ALA A 50 6.74 8.11 -9.11
N ALA A 51 6.96 8.79 -7.97
CA ALA A 51 5.95 9.65 -7.35
C ALA A 51 6.16 11.12 -7.76
N ALA A 52 5.35 11.62 -8.71
CA ALA A 52 5.12 13.04 -8.99
C ALA A 52 3.98 13.18 -10.03
N GLY A 53 2.76 13.49 -9.55
CA GLY A 53 1.58 13.67 -10.39
C GLY A 53 0.29 13.64 -9.58
N PRO A 54 -0.87 14.04 -10.16
CA PRO A 54 -2.18 14.10 -9.47
C PRO A 54 -2.82 12.72 -9.23
N PHE A 55 -1.98 11.69 -9.03
CA PHE A 55 -2.34 10.29 -8.96
C PHE A 55 -1.52 9.67 -7.83
N ASP A 56 -2.20 9.32 -6.73
CA ASP A 56 -1.58 9.01 -5.45
C ASP A 56 -0.65 7.77 -5.53
N GLY A 57 0.67 7.99 -5.60
CA GLY A 57 1.71 6.96 -5.45
C GLY A 57 1.95 5.98 -6.61
N ALA A 58 1.10 5.95 -7.64
CA ALA A 58 1.32 5.10 -8.82
C ALA A 58 2.19 5.82 -9.87
N GLY A 59 3.18 5.11 -10.42
CA GLY A 59 4.05 5.63 -11.49
C GLY A 59 3.22 6.20 -12.64
N SER A 60 3.40 7.49 -12.92
CA SER A 60 2.59 8.21 -13.92
C SER A 60 2.73 7.60 -15.32
N THR A 61 3.90 7.06 -15.64
CA THR A 61 4.19 6.26 -16.84
C THR A 61 3.42 4.94 -16.88
N THR A 62 3.50 4.12 -15.83
CA THR A 62 2.79 2.82 -15.75
C THR A 62 1.28 3.01 -15.80
N THR A 63 0.77 4.01 -15.08
CA THR A 63 -0.66 4.41 -15.10
C THR A 63 -1.08 4.82 -16.51
N LEU A 64 -0.31 5.68 -17.18
CA LEU A 64 -0.59 6.11 -18.56
C LEU A 64 -0.56 4.93 -19.55
N VAL A 65 0.44 4.05 -19.46
CA VAL A 65 0.55 2.84 -20.30
C VAL A 65 -0.67 1.95 -20.13
N ARG A 66 -1.11 1.71 -18.88
CA ARG A 66 -2.29 0.88 -18.58
C ARG A 66 -3.60 1.52 -19.07
N VAL A 67 -3.76 2.83 -18.90
CA VAL A 67 -4.92 3.59 -19.42
C VAL A 67 -4.96 3.53 -20.96
N VAL A 68 -3.83 3.75 -21.63
CA VAL A 68 -3.73 3.64 -23.11
C VAL A 68 -4.08 2.22 -23.58
N LEU A 69 -3.54 1.19 -22.90
CA LEU A 69 -3.78 -0.22 -23.22
C LEU A 69 -5.27 -0.57 -23.14
N LEU A 70 -5.93 -0.21 -22.03
CA LEU A 70 -7.34 -0.52 -21.78
C LEU A 70 -8.28 0.27 -22.70
N VAL A 71 -8.04 1.56 -22.92
CA VAL A 71 -8.85 2.39 -23.82
C VAL A 71 -8.72 1.92 -25.27
N ALA A 72 -7.50 1.69 -25.75
CA ALA A 72 -7.29 1.20 -27.12
C ALA A 72 -7.85 -0.22 -27.31
N GLY A 73 -7.72 -1.08 -26.29
CA GLY A 73 -8.35 -2.40 -26.26
C GLY A 73 -9.88 -2.34 -26.36
N ALA A 74 -10.53 -1.49 -25.56
CA ALA A 74 -11.98 -1.31 -25.59
C ALA A 74 -12.50 -0.79 -26.95
N VAL A 75 -11.74 0.11 -27.61
CA VAL A 75 -12.02 0.56 -28.98
C VAL A 75 -11.97 -0.61 -29.98
N LEU A 76 -10.92 -1.44 -29.93
CA LEU A 76 -10.77 -2.61 -30.81
C LEU A 76 -11.85 -3.68 -30.58
N ALA A 77 -12.18 -3.95 -29.31
CA ALA A 77 -13.26 -4.83 -28.91
C ALA A 77 -14.59 -4.32 -29.49
N GLY A 78 -14.96 -3.08 -29.20
CA GLY A 78 -16.22 -2.47 -29.65
C GLY A 78 -16.39 -2.46 -31.17
N LEU A 79 -15.33 -2.11 -31.92
CA LEU A 79 -15.38 -2.04 -33.38
C LEU A 79 -15.72 -3.39 -34.03
N GLY A 80 -15.15 -4.50 -33.54
CA GLY A 80 -15.40 -5.83 -34.09
C GLY A 80 -16.59 -6.58 -33.47
N LEU A 81 -16.91 -6.37 -32.19
CA LEU A 81 -18.09 -6.97 -31.55
C LEU A 81 -19.40 -6.53 -32.22
N LEU A 82 -19.51 -5.27 -32.61
CA LEU A 82 -20.71 -4.72 -33.25
C LEU A 82 -20.76 -4.93 -34.77
N ARG A 83 -19.72 -5.52 -35.37
CA ARG A 83 -19.64 -5.75 -36.82
C ARG A 83 -20.86 -6.44 -37.43
N PRO A 84 -21.47 -7.47 -36.80
CA PRO A 84 -22.67 -8.14 -37.33
C PRO A 84 -23.88 -7.21 -37.55
N PHE A 85 -23.96 -6.09 -36.81
CA PHE A 85 -25.07 -5.14 -36.88
C PHE A 85 -24.88 -4.03 -37.93
N VAL A 86 -23.64 -3.81 -38.39
CA VAL A 86 -23.27 -2.61 -39.17
C VAL A 86 -22.98 -2.93 -40.66
N GLY A 87 -22.60 -4.17 -40.98
CA GLY A 87 -22.29 -4.61 -42.35
C GLY A 87 -20.83 -4.37 -42.75
N ALA A 88 -20.55 -3.95 -43.99
CA ALA A 88 -19.18 -3.67 -44.48
C ALA A 88 -18.52 -2.45 -43.78
N ALA A 89 -17.18 -2.44 -43.70
CA ALA A 89 -16.42 -1.43 -42.94
C ALA A 89 -16.32 -0.10 -43.67
N GLY A 90 -16.63 0.99 -42.98
CA GLY A 90 -16.44 2.36 -43.42
C GLY A 90 -14.96 2.73 -43.60
N ARG A 91 -14.70 3.75 -44.45
CA ARG A 91 -13.34 4.22 -44.75
C ARG A 91 -12.57 4.70 -43.50
N HIS A 92 -13.28 5.13 -42.46
CA HIS A 92 -12.69 5.62 -41.21
C HIS A 92 -12.52 4.52 -40.13
N GLU A 93 -13.27 3.41 -40.19
CA GLU A 93 -13.13 2.32 -39.20
C GLU A 93 -11.75 1.65 -39.29
N ARG A 94 -11.24 1.43 -40.52
CA ARG A 94 -9.93 0.80 -40.75
C ARG A 94 -8.75 1.56 -40.12
N PRO A 95 -8.52 2.87 -40.38
CA PRO A 95 -7.42 3.59 -39.75
C PRO A 95 -7.58 3.66 -38.22
N THR A 96 -8.80 3.82 -37.69
CA THR A 96 -9.02 3.79 -36.23
C THR A 96 -8.64 2.42 -35.63
N ALA A 97 -9.00 1.31 -36.27
CA ALA A 97 -8.60 -0.03 -35.82
C ALA A 97 -7.07 -0.25 -35.91
N TRP A 98 -6.40 0.25 -36.95
CA TRP A 98 -4.93 0.16 -37.04
C TRP A 98 -4.22 1.00 -35.98
N VAL A 99 -4.69 2.22 -35.70
CA VAL A 99 -4.16 3.06 -34.61
C VAL A 99 -4.39 2.41 -33.25
N GLY A 100 -5.58 1.86 -32.99
CA GLY A 100 -5.85 1.10 -31.77
C GLY A 100 -4.93 -0.11 -31.60
N ALA A 101 -4.72 -0.89 -32.66
CA ALA A 101 -3.81 -2.05 -32.64
C ALA A 101 -2.36 -1.65 -32.37
N ALA A 102 -1.89 -0.55 -32.96
CA ALA A 102 -0.55 -0.02 -32.71
C ALA A 102 -0.39 0.46 -31.25
N LEU A 103 -1.37 1.16 -30.69
CA LEU A 103 -1.35 1.61 -29.29
C LEU A 103 -1.36 0.43 -28.31
N VAL A 104 -2.21 -0.58 -28.52
CA VAL A 104 -2.21 -1.80 -27.70
C VAL A 104 -0.87 -2.53 -27.81
N THR A 105 -0.30 -2.64 -29.01
CA THR A 105 0.98 -3.31 -29.23
C THR A 105 2.14 -2.60 -28.52
N LEU A 106 2.20 -1.28 -28.63
CA LEU A 106 3.23 -0.48 -27.96
C LEU A 106 3.09 -0.56 -26.44
N ALA A 107 1.89 -0.37 -25.90
CA ALA A 107 1.67 -0.40 -24.45
C ALA A 107 1.91 -1.79 -23.83
N ALA A 108 1.52 -2.87 -24.52
CA ALA A 108 1.82 -4.24 -24.08
C ALA A 108 3.33 -4.54 -24.12
N ALA A 109 4.03 -4.09 -25.18
CA ALA A 109 5.48 -4.22 -25.26
C ALA A 109 6.20 -3.42 -24.15
N THR A 110 5.72 -2.22 -23.81
CA THR A 110 6.25 -1.44 -22.68
C THR A 110 6.05 -2.18 -21.35
N GLY A 111 4.86 -2.73 -21.08
CA GLY A 111 4.58 -3.50 -19.85
C GLY A 111 5.42 -4.77 -19.70
N TYR A 112 5.81 -5.42 -20.80
CA TYR A 112 6.79 -6.50 -20.77
C TYR A 112 8.21 -5.99 -20.44
N LEU A 113 8.62 -4.86 -21.04
CA LEU A 113 9.95 -4.28 -20.82
C LEU A 113 10.14 -3.68 -19.41
N THR A 114 9.06 -3.31 -18.71
CA THR A 114 9.07 -2.90 -17.30
C THR A 114 8.98 -4.07 -16.32
N GLY A 115 8.75 -5.29 -16.80
CA GLY A 115 8.62 -6.49 -15.97
C GLY A 115 7.24 -6.72 -15.35
N ASP A 116 6.22 -5.96 -15.76
CA ASP A 116 4.86 -6.04 -15.21
C ASP A 116 4.05 -7.24 -15.76
N VAL A 117 4.44 -7.76 -16.94
CA VAL A 117 3.66 -8.79 -17.67
C VAL A 117 4.58 -9.85 -18.27
N ASP A 118 4.17 -11.13 -18.17
CA ASP A 118 4.85 -12.26 -18.82
C ASP A 118 4.82 -12.17 -20.36
N VAL A 119 5.85 -12.76 -20.99
CA VAL A 119 6.05 -12.76 -22.45
C VAL A 119 4.87 -13.38 -23.21
N TYR A 120 4.26 -14.46 -22.71
CA TYR A 120 3.16 -15.14 -23.40
C TYR A 120 1.87 -14.31 -23.37
N GLY A 121 1.59 -13.63 -22.25
CA GLY A 121 0.48 -12.70 -22.13
C GLY A 121 0.59 -11.54 -23.12
N THR A 122 1.78 -10.93 -23.19
CA THR A 122 2.09 -9.85 -24.14
C THR A 122 1.94 -10.29 -25.60
N LEU A 123 2.50 -11.45 -25.97
CA LEU A 123 2.38 -11.98 -27.34
C LEU A 123 0.92 -12.28 -27.73
N ALA A 124 0.12 -12.85 -26.82
CA ALA A 124 -1.29 -13.12 -27.05
C ALA A 124 -2.10 -11.82 -27.26
N GLN A 125 -1.85 -10.80 -26.44
CA GLN A 125 -2.52 -9.49 -26.56
C GLN A 125 -2.17 -8.79 -27.88
N ILE A 126 -0.90 -8.80 -28.29
CA ILE A 126 -0.45 -8.25 -29.58
C ILE A 126 -1.12 -8.99 -30.76
N ALA A 127 -1.12 -10.33 -30.74
CA ALA A 127 -1.72 -11.14 -31.80
C ALA A 127 -3.22 -10.87 -31.97
N LEU A 128 -3.97 -10.80 -30.85
CA LEU A 128 -5.39 -10.46 -30.86
C LEU A 128 -5.64 -9.03 -31.36
N ALA A 129 -4.85 -8.06 -30.89
CA ALA A 129 -4.99 -6.65 -31.30
C ALA A 129 -4.75 -6.44 -32.80
N VAL A 130 -3.76 -7.12 -33.39
CA VAL A 130 -3.46 -7.07 -34.83
C VAL A 130 -4.47 -7.87 -35.67
N ALA A 131 -5.03 -8.95 -35.14
CA ALA A 131 -6.06 -9.72 -35.83
C ALA A 131 -7.36 -8.92 -36.07
N VAL A 132 -7.73 -7.99 -35.19
CA VAL A 132 -8.93 -7.14 -35.33
C VAL A 132 -8.93 -6.32 -36.64
N PRO A 133 -7.97 -5.41 -36.92
CA PRO A 133 -7.97 -4.62 -38.16
C PRO A 133 -7.79 -5.48 -39.42
N LEU A 134 -7.07 -6.61 -39.34
CA LEU A 134 -6.92 -7.55 -40.46
C LEU A 134 -8.24 -8.22 -40.83
N LEU A 135 -9.00 -8.70 -39.83
CA LEU A 135 -10.26 -9.42 -40.04
C LEU A 135 -11.49 -8.51 -40.13
N LEU A 136 -11.37 -7.20 -39.84
CA LEU A 136 -12.44 -6.20 -39.89
C LEU A 136 -13.33 -6.21 -41.15
N PRO A 137 -12.83 -6.53 -42.38
CA PRO A 137 -13.70 -6.68 -43.55
C PRO A 137 -14.70 -7.85 -43.47
N THR A 138 -14.49 -8.80 -42.56
CA THR A 138 -15.22 -10.07 -42.43
C THR A 138 -16.07 -10.13 -41.17
N THR A 139 -16.96 -11.12 -41.07
CA THR A 139 -17.69 -11.45 -39.83
C THR A 139 -16.82 -12.13 -38.77
N TRP A 140 -15.69 -12.72 -39.17
CA TRP A 140 -14.77 -13.44 -38.26
C TRP A 140 -14.04 -12.51 -37.27
N VAL A 141 -14.06 -11.19 -37.47
CA VAL A 141 -13.50 -10.19 -36.54
C VAL A 141 -14.10 -10.27 -35.13
N VAL A 142 -15.31 -10.83 -34.98
CA VAL A 142 -15.95 -11.03 -33.67
C VAL A 142 -15.09 -11.90 -32.75
N LEU A 143 -14.37 -12.91 -33.27
CA LEU A 143 -13.54 -13.80 -32.45
C LEU A 143 -12.34 -13.10 -31.79
N PRO A 144 -11.42 -12.41 -32.51
CA PRO A 144 -10.35 -11.67 -31.85
C PRO A 144 -10.89 -10.50 -31.02
N SER A 145 -11.99 -9.84 -31.42
CA SER A 145 -12.59 -8.78 -30.60
C SER A 145 -13.20 -9.29 -29.28
N LEU A 146 -13.75 -10.51 -29.24
CA LEU A 146 -14.12 -11.19 -27.98
C LEU A 146 -12.88 -11.47 -27.12
N GLY A 147 -11.77 -11.91 -27.73
CA GLY A 147 -10.50 -12.11 -27.03
C GLY A 147 -9.93 -10.82 -26.43
N VAL A 148 -9.93 -9.72 -27.20
CA VAL A 148 -9.52 -8.39 -26.70
C VAL A 148 -10.47 -7.93 -25.59
N ALA A 149 -11.78 -8.10 -25.74
CA ALA A 149 -12.76 -7.72 -24.72
C ALA A 149 -12.55 -8.50 -23.40
N ALA A 150 -12.24 -9.79 -23.48
CA ALA A 150 -11.90 -10.62 -22.32
C ALA A 150 -10.59 -10.17 -21.65
N LEU A 151 -9.56 -9.82 -22.42
CA LEU A 151 -8.31 -9.27 -21.87
C LEU A 151 -8.54 -7.92 -21.18
N VAL A 152 -9.30 -7.01 -21.78
CA VAL A 152 -9.68 -5.72 -21.16
C VAL A 152 -10.44 -5.95 -19.87
N ALA A 153 -11.38 -6.90 -19.84
CA ALA A 153 -12.13 -7.26 -18.64
C ALA A 153 -11.21 -7.78 -17.53
N VAL A 154 -10.33 -8.75 -17.82
CA VAL A 154 -9.37 -9.31 -16.85
C VAL A 154 -8.37 -8.25 -16.34
N GLN A 155 -7.89 -7.37 -17.22
CA GLN A 155 -6.93 -6.31 -16.87
C GLN A 155 -7.56 -5.16 -16.07
N LEU A 156 -8.85 -4.89 -16.25
CA LEU A 156 -9.60 -3.94 -15.43
C LEU A 156 -9.92 -4.54 -14.05
N SER A 157 -10.37 -5.80 -14.02
CA SER A 157 -10.80 -6.48 -12.80
C SER A 157 -9.67 -7.05 -11.95
N SER A 158 -8.40 -6.89 -12.34
CA SER A 158 -7.25 -7.56 -11.71
C SER A 158 -6.99 -7.14 -10.25
N VAL A 159 -7.58 -6.02 -9.82
CA VAL A 159 -7.46 -5.48 -8.46
C VAL A 159 -8.62 -5.90 -7.54
N HIS A 160 -9.67 -6.51 -8.09
CA HIS A 160 -10.86 -6.92 -7.37
C HIS A 160 -11.09 -8.43 -7.44
N SER A 161 -11.91 -8.95 -6.52
CA SER A 161 -12.31 -10.37 -6.49
C SER A 161 -13.80 -10.50 -6.21
N GLY A 162 -14.35 -11.72 -6.35
CA GLY A 162 -15.75 -12.01 -6.04
C GLY A 162 -16.75 -11.17 -6.86
N VAL A 163 -17.65 -10.46 -6.18
CA VAL A 163 -18.71 -9.67 -6.83
C VAL A 163 -18.15 -8.45 -7.56
N ALA A 164 -17.19 -7.73 -6.97
CA ALA A 164 -16.57 -6.55 -7.58
C ALA A 164 -15.83 -6.90 -8.89
N PHE A 165 -15.16 -8.05 -8.94
CA PHE A 165 -14.58 -8.59 -10.18
C PHE A 165 -15.65 -8.79 -11.27
N ALA A 166 -16.80 -9.38 -10.93
CA ALA A 166 -17.88 -9.61 -11.89
C ALA A 166 -18.49 -8.30 -12.41
N VAL A 167 -18.56 -7.27 -11.56
CA VAL A 167 -19.02 -5.91 -11.92
C VAL A 167 -18.05 -5.22 -12.88
N ASP A 168 -16.73 -5.31 -12.64
CA ASP A 168 -15.71 -4.80 -13.57
C ASP A 168 -15.78 -5.48 -14.94
N VAL A 169 -15.98 -6.81 -14.98
CA VAL A 169 -16.17 -7.55 -16.25
C VAL A 169 -17.40 -7.04 -17.00
N VAL A 170 -18.53 -6.81 -16.31
CA VAL A 170 -19.73 -6.23 -16.92
C VAL A 170 -19.47 -4.82 -17.44
N TYR A 171 -18.78 -3.97 -16.66
CA TYR A 171 -18.41 -2.62 -17.09
C TYR A 171 -17.52 -2.64 -18.34
N ALA A 172 -16.44 -3.44 -18.34
CA ALA A 172 -15.50 -3.53 -19.44
C ALA A 172 -16.17 -3.93 -20.77
N LEU A 173 -17.04 -4.94 -20.73
CA LEU A 173 -17.80 -5.39 -21.90
C LEU A 173 -18.82 -4.32 -22.36
N ALA A 174 -19.59 -3.77 -21.43
CA ALA A 174 -20.60 -2.75 -21.72
C ALA A 174 -19.98 -1.46 -22.28
N ALA A 175 -18.88 -0.98 -21.70
CA ALA A 175 -18.17 0.21 -22.15
C ALA A 175 -17.47 -0.02 -23.51
N SER A 176 -16.92 -1.20 -23.77
CA SER A 176 -16.38 -1.57 -25.09
C SER A 176 -17.48 -1.49 -26.17
N VAL A 177 -18.66 -2.06 -25.90
CA VAL A 177 -19.82 -1.99 -26.80
C VAL A 177 -20.32 -0.55 -26.97
N LEU A 178 -20.34 0.26 -25.90
CA LEU A 178 -20.70 1.69 -25.97
C LEU A 178 -19.76 2.47 -26.90
N VAL A 179 -18.44 2.35 -26.69
CA VAL A 179 -17.42 3.04 -27.49
C VAL A 179 -17.52 2.63 -28.96
N GLY A 180 -17.59 1.33 -29.24
CA GLY A 180 -17.79 0.82 -30.60
C GLY A 180 -19.10 1.31 -31.23
N GLY A 181 -20.18 1.35 -30.46
CA GLY A 181 -21.51 1.76 -30.93
C GLY A 181 -21.57 3.22 -31.33
N VAL A 182 -20.94 4.10 -30.55
CA VAL A 182 -20.81 5.52 -30.88
C VAL A 182 -19.93 5.73 -32.12
N LEU A 183 -18.82 5.01 -32.26
CA LEU A 183 -17.99 5.06 -33.46
C LEU A 183 -18.74 4.57 -34.71
N HIS A 184 -19.56 3.53 -34.58
CA HIS A 184 -20.37 3.00 -35.69
C HIS A 184 -21.56 3.90 -36.05
N THR A 185 -22.24 4.54 -35.09
CA THR A 185 -23.32 5.51 -35.40
C THR A 185 -22.80 6.73 -36.16
N ALA A 186 -21.50 7.06 -36.05
CA ALA A 186 -20.85 8.07 -36.90
C ALA A 186 -20.87 7.72 -38.40
N ALA A 187 -20.87 6.43 -38.74
CA ALA A 187 -20.84 5.92 -40.11
C ALA A 187 -22.22 5.47 -40.59
N ARG A 188 -23.02 4.85 -39.72
CA ARG A 188 -24.36 4.28 -39.99
C ARG A 188 -25.22 4.33 -38.74
N ASP A 189 -26.11 5.31 -38.64
CA ASP A 189 -27.13 5.33 -37.59
C ASP A 189 -28.29 4.40 -37.98
N THR A 190 -28.52 3.36 -37.16
CA THR A 190 -29.66 2.45 -37.31
C THR A 190 -30.31 2.27 -35.95
N ALA A 191 -31.65 2.16 -35.92
CA ALA A 191 -32.39 2.04 -34.66
C ALA A 191 -31.93 0.84 -33.81
N THR A 192 -31.54 -0.28 -34.44
CA THR A 192 -31.00 -1.45 -33.73
C THR A 192 -29.64 -1.14 -33.08
N LEU A 193 -28.68 -0.58 -33.83
CA LEU A 193 -27.38 -0.20 -33.29
C LEU A 193 -27.50 0.82 -32.15
N ARG A 194 -28.35 1.84 -32.35
CA ARG A 194 -28.61 2.90 -31.37
C ARG A 194 -29.17 2.33 -30.07
N ARG A 195 -30.17 1.44 -30.13
CA ARG A 195 -30.72 0.75 -28.94
C ARG A 195 -29.69 -0.11 -28.22
N VAL A 196 -28.87 -0.87 -28.95
CA VAL A 196 -27.77 -1.67 -28.36
C VAL A 196 -26.75 -0.76 -27.67
N THR A 197 -26.40 0.36 -28.30
CA THR A 197 -25.46 1.36 -27.74
C THR A 197 -26.02 2.01 -26.47
N ILE A 198 -27.31 2.39 -26.46
CA ILE A 198 -27.99 2.94 -25.28
C ILE A 198 -28.05 1.89 -24.16
N GLY A 199 -28.45 0.65 -24.45
CA GLY A 199 -28.52 -0.42 -23.45
C GLY A 199 -27.16 -0.75 -22.83
N ALA A 200 -26.11 -0.79 -23.65
CA ALA A 200 -24.74 -0.96 -23.18
C ALA A 200 -24.27 0.24 -22.32
N GLY A 201 -24.61 1.47 -22.70
CA GLY A 201 -24.30 2.65 -21.90
C GLY A 201 -25.01 2.66 -20.54
N VAL A 202 -26.29 2.29 -20.48
CA VAL A 202 -27.03 2.14 -19.21
C VAL A 202 -26.41 1.05 -18.34
N LEU A 203 -26.03 -0.09 -18.92
CA LEU A 203 -25.37 -1.18 -18.19
C LEU A 203 -24.00 -0.75 -17.64
N ALA A 204 -23.23 0.04 -18.39
CA ALA A 204 -21.96 0.62 -17.92
C ALA A 204 -22.16 1.61 -16.77
N VAL A 205 -23.17 2.49 -16.84
CA VAL A 205 -23.52 3.40 -15.72
C VAL A 205 -23.89 2.60 -14.46
N VAL A 206 -24.75 1.59 -14.58
CA VAL A 206 -25.17 0.76 -13.45
C VAL A 206 -23.97 0.01 -12.86
N ALA A 207 -23.12 -0.60 -13.69
CA ALA A 207 -21.93 -1.29 -13.22
C ALA A 207 -20.95 -0.36 -12.49
N ALA A 208 -20.67 0.84 -13.03
CA ALA A 208 -19.81 1.81 -12.35
C ALA A 208 -20.39 2.32 -11.02
N VAL A 209 -21.70 2.56 -10.94
CA VAL A 209 -22.36 2.94 -9.68
C VAL A 209 -22.29 1.81 -8.65
N VAL A 210 -22.54 0.57 -9.05
CA VAL A 210 -22.39 -0.59 -8.17
C VAL A 210 -20.94 -0.74 -7.71
N GLN A 211 -19.96 -0.49 -8.58
CA GLN A 211 -18.55 -0.58 -8.23
C GLN A 211 -18.13 0.47 -7.20
N ILE A 212 -18.66 1.71 -7.29
CA ILE A 212 -18.46 2.73 -6.26
C ILE A 212 -19.03 2.29 -4.91
N VAL A 213 -20.19 1.62 -4.90
CA VAL A 213 -20.78 1.09 -3.66
C VAL A 213 -19.99 -0.08 -3.08
N LEU A 214 -19.30 -0.88 -3.91
CA LEU A 214 -18.53 -2.05 -3.47
C LEU A 214 -17.09 -1.74 -3.07
N SER A 215 -16.44 -0.75 -3.72
CA SER A 215 -15.02 -0.43 -3.56
C SER A 215 -14.76 0.93 -2.93
N GLY A 216 -15.79 1.78 -2.76
CA GLY A 216 -15.65 3.17 -2.33
C GLY A 216 -15.53 4.15 -3.52
N PRO A 217 -15.28 5.44 -3.28
CA PRO A 217 -14.98 6.06 -1.98
C PRO A 217 -16.17 6.04 -1.03
N TYR A 218 -15.89 5.75 0.24
CA TYR A 218 -16.91 5.61 1.29
C TYR A 218 -17.32 6.99 1.85
N ALA A 219 -16.36 7.92 1.97
CA ALA A 219 -16.62 9.32 2.32
C ALA A 219 -16.88 10.21 1.09
N ALA A 220 -17.82 11.16 1.21
CA ALA A 220 -18.08 12.17 0.17
C ALA A 220 -16.87 13.09 -0.07
N GLN A 221 -16.01 13.28 0.94
CA GLN A 221 -14.76 14.02 0.81
C GLN A 221 -13.75 13.27 -0.06
N ASP A 222 -13.64 11.94 0.07
CA ASP A 222 -12.77 11.12 -0.78
C ASP A 222 -13.23 11.15 -2.26
N LEU A 223 -14.55 11.27 -2.51
CA LEU A 223 -15.13 11.35 -3.86
C LEU A 223 -14.75 12.62 -4.64
N LEU A 224 -14.46 13.73 -3.94
CA LEU A 224 -14.12 15.02 -4.56
C LEU A 224 -12.67 15.47 -4.29
N GLY A 225 -12.03 14.93 -3.26
CA GLY A 225 -10.68 15.28 -2.83
C GLY A 225 -9.56 14.39 -3.38
N THR A 226 -9.87 13.19 -3.90
CA THR A 226 -8.85 12.22 -4.38
C THR A 226 -8.90 12.03 -5.89
N GLY A 227 -7.76 11.64 -6.49
CA GLY A 227 -7.72 11.26 -7.91
C GLY A 227 -8.63 10.07 -8.22
N TYR A 228 -8.77 9.13 -7.27
CA TYR A 228 -9.68 7.99 -7.36
C TYR A 228 -11.15 8.44 -7.43
N GLY A 229 -11.57 9.37 -6.56
CA GLY A 229 -12.93 9.92 -6.55
C GLY A 229 -13.31 10.57 -7.89
N TRP A 230 -12.41 11.37 -8.46
CA TRP A 230 -12.61 11.96 -9.79
C TRP A 230 -12.66 10.92 -10.91
N ALA A 231 -11.83 9.88 -10.86
CA ALA A 231 -11.88 8.77 -11.81
C ALA A 231 -13.20 7.97 -11.70
N ALA A 232 -13.70 7.76 -10.48
CA ALA A 232 -14.97 7.08 -10.20
C ALA A 232 -16.15 7.89 -10.77
N LEU A 233 -16.20 9.19 -10.48
CA LEU A 233 -17.19 10.10 -11.04
C LEU A 233 -17.15 10.10 -12.57
N ALA A 234 -15.96 10.19 -13.17
CA ALA A 234 -15.81 10.19 -14.63
C ALA A 234 -16.26 8.86 -15.27
N ALA A 235 -15.99 7.72 -14.63
CA ALA A 235 -16.42 6.39 -15.09
C ALA A 235 -17.96 6.22 -15.11
N VAL A 236 -18.69 6.93 -14.23
CA VAL A 236 -20.17 7.00 -14.21
C VAL A 236 -20.71 8.08 -15.17
N VAL A 237 -20.18 9.29 -15.10
CA VAL A 237 -20.71 10.46 -15.81
C VAL A 237 -20.49 10.36 -17.32
N ALA A 238 -19.35 9.84 -17.78
CA ALA A 238 -19.06 9.70 -19.20
C ALA A 238 -20.07 8.82 -19.96
N PRO A 239 -20.36 7.56 -19.55
CA PRO A 239 -21.38 6.76 -20.23
C PRO A 239 -22.79 7.35 -20.04
N LEU A 240 -23.09 7.98 -18.90
CA LEU A 240 -24.38 8.65 -18.67
C LEU A 240 -24.62 9.81 -19.66
N LEU A 241 -23.62 10.66 -19.89
CA LEU A 241 -23.68 11.75 -20.87
C LEU A 241 -23.88 11.23 -22.30
N VAL A 242 -23.20 10.13 -22.66
CA VAL A 242 -23.35 9.50 -23.97
C VAL A 242 -24.78 8.97 -24.15
N VAL A 243 -25.32 8.26 -23.15
CA VAL A 243 -26.72 7.79 -23.14
C VAL A 243 -27.69 8.96 -23.25
N ALA A 244 -27.51 10.02 -22.45
CA ALA A 244 -28.40 11.18 -22.45
C ALA A 244 -28.46 11.87 -23.82
N VAL A 245 -27.32 12.03 -24.51
CA VAL A 245 -27.30 12.63 -25.86
C VAL A 245 -27.90 11.69 -26.91
N LEU A 246 -27.67 10.37 -26.82
CA LEU A 246 -28.28 9.39 -27.72
C LEU A 246 -29.82 9.32 -27.56
N VAL A 247 -30.34 9.43 -26.33
CA VAL A 247 -31.79 9.49 -26.07
C VAL A 247 -32.38 10.85 -26.47
N ALA A 248 -31.75 11.96 -26.11
CA ALA A 248 -32.22 13.30 -26.48
C ALA A 248 -32.31 13.52 -28.00
N SER A 249 -31.41 12.88 -28.77
CA SER A 249 -31.43 12.92 -30.23
C SER A 249 -32.48 12.02 -30.88
N GLU A 250 -33.11 11.09 -30.15
CA GLU A 250 -34.35 10.42 -30.60
C GLU A 250 -35.58 11.32 -30.38
N VAL A 251 -35.64 12.03 -29.24
CA VAL A 251 -36.80 12.85 -28.84
C VAL A 251 -36.86 14.19 -29.58
N VAL A 252 -35.72 14.85 -29.83
CA VAL A 252 -35.66 16.18 -30.44
C VAL A 252 -34.66 16.21 -31.61
N PRO A 253 -35.06 15.73 -32.82
CA PRO A 253 -34.18 15.65 -33.99
C PRO A 253 -33.55 16.99 -34.41
N SER A 254 -34.23 18.10 -34.15
CA SER A 254 -33.79 19.47 -34.47
C SER A 254 -32.98 20.16 -33.36
N GLY A 255 -32.88 19.55 -32.17
CA GLY A 255 -32.23 20.15 -30.99
C GLY A 255 -30.71 20.02 -31.01
N VAL A 256 -30.18 18.89 -31.48
CA VAL A 256 -28.74 18.57 -31.48
C VAL A 256 -27.93 19.63 -32.23
N SER A 257 -28.43 20.08 -33.39
CA SER A 257 -27.80 21.12 -34.20
C SER A 257 -27.72 22.49 -33.50
N ARG A 258 -28.64 22.78 -32.58
CA ARG A 258 -28.60 24.01 -31.76
C ARG A 258 -27.67 23.86 -30.56
N ALA A 259 -27.66 22.70 -29.91
CA ALA A 259 -26.73 22.41 -28.82
C ALA A 259 -25.26 22.49 -29.30
N ALA A 260 -24.96 21.96 -30.49
CA ALA A 260 -23.64 22.07 -31.10
C ALA A 260 -23.21 23.53 -31.39
N ALA A 261 -24.15 24.44 -31.61
CA ALA A 261 -23.84 25.87 -31.79
C ALA A 261 -23.42 26.58 -30.49
N LEU A 262 -23.75 26.02 -29.31
CA LEU A 262 -23.33 26.56 -28.01
C LEU A 262 -21.91 26.13 -27.62
N LEU A 263 -21.31 25.16 -28.31
CA LEU A 263 -19.93 24.74 -28.05
C LEU A 263 -18.92 25.84 -28.47
N PRO A 264 -17.83 26.04 -27.70
CA PRO A 264 -16.80 27.02 -28.00
C PRO A 264 -16.07 26.70 -29.32
N GLY A 265 -15.56 27.76 -29.96
CA GLY A 265 -15.02 27.77 -31.33
C GLY A 265 -14.27 26.52 -31.80
N PRO A 266 -13.19 26.05 -31.12
CA PRO A 266 -12.39 24.93 -31.60
C PRO A 266 -13.12 23.58 -31.64
N LEU A 267 -14.20 23.40 -30.86
CA LEU A 267 -14.96 22.15 -30.83
C LEU A 267 -16.02 22.04 -31.95
N ARG A 268 -16.37 23.16 -32.62
CA ARG A 268 -17.39 23.18 -33.68
C ARG A 268 -17.00 22.43 -34.95
N SER A 269 -15.72 22.12 -35.14
CA SER A 269 -15.19 21.37 -36.30
C SER A 269 -15.21 19.85 -36.09
N VAL A 270 -15.39 19.37 -34.85
CA VAL A 270 -15.42 17.95 -34.51
C VAL A 270 -16.82 17.41 -34.75
N SER A 271 -16.96 16.27 -35.44
CA SER A 271 -18.28 15.66 -35.59
C SER A 271 -18.83 15.25 -34.22
N PRO A 272 -20.12 15.48 -33.91
CA PRO A 272 -20.67 15.21 -32.58
C PRO A 272 -20.50 13.74 -32.16
N SER A 273 -20.50 12.82 -33.12
CA SER A 273 -20.19 11.41 -32.92
C SER A 273 -18.74 11.12 -32.48
N ARG A 274 -17.74 11.88 -32.97
CA ARG A 274 -16.35 11.76 -32.51
C ARG A 274 -16.19 12.33 -31.10
N ALA A 275 -16.87 13.43 -30.79
CA ALA A 275 -16.89 13.98 -29.43
C ALA A 275 -17.51 12.98 -28.44
N LEU A 276 -18.66 12.38 -28.76
CA LEU A 276 -19.26 11.32 -27.96
C LEU A 276 -18.36 10.08 -27.82
N GLY A 277 -17.65 9.70 -28.90
CA GLY A 277 -16.72 8.58 -28.87
C GLY A 277 -15.52 8.83 -27.95
N ALA A 278 -15.01 10.07 -27.95
CA ALA A 278 -13.97 10.51 -27.02
C ALA A 278 -14.46 10.54 -25.57
N VAL A 279 -15.71 10.97 -25.31
CA VAL A 279 -16.32 10.91 -23.96
C VAL A 279 -16.44 9.46 -23.49
N ALA A 280 -16.98 8.56 -24.32
CA ALA A 280 -17.08 7.14 -23.96
C ALA A 280 -15.70 6.50 -23.70
N ALA A 281 -14.69 6.83 -24.52
CA ALA A 281 -13.31 6.39 -24.32
C ALA A 281 -12.68 6.98 -23.05
N ALA A 282 -12.99 8.23 -22.69
CA ALA A 282 -12.56 8.83 -21.42
C ALA A 282 -13.19 8.14 -20.21
N GLY A 283 -14.44 7.66 -20.31
CA GLY A 283 -15.06 6.81 -19.28
C GLY A 283 -14.30 5.49 -19.05
N VAL A 284 -13.91 4.81 -20.13
CA VAL A 284 -13.03 3.63 -20.05
C VAL A 284 -11.67 4.00 -19.44
N GLY A 285 -11.10 5.13 -19.83
CA GLY A 285 -9.81 5.60 -19.30
C GLY A 285 -9.86 5.93 -17.81
N ALA A 286 -10.99 6.48 -17.34
CA ALA A 286 -11.23 6.75 -15.93
C ALA A 286 -11.37 5.45 -15.12
N ALA A 287 -12.14 4.47 -15.60
CA ALA A 287 -12.21 3.15 -14.97
C ALA A 287 -10.85 2.42 -14.98
N ALA A 288 -10.08 2.54 -16.07
CA ALA A 288 -8.72 2.03 -16.15
C ALA A 288 -7.78 2.70 -15.12
N ALA A 289 -7.96 3.99 -14.85
CA ALA A 289 -7.24 4.71 -13.81
C ALA A 289 -7.62 4.22 -12.41
N LEU A 290 -8.89 3.90 -12.11
CA LEU A 290 -9.28 3.32 -10.82
C LEU A 290 -8.52 2.03 -10.47
N ALA A 291 -8.18 1.22 -11.47
CA ALA A 291 -7.41 -0.01 -11.26
C ALA A 291 -5.89 0.24 -11.06
N ALA A 292 -5.40 1.45 -11.31
CA ALA A 292 -4.02 1.88 -11.11
C ALA A 292 -3.85 2.81 -9.89
N LEU A 293 -4.90 3.51 -9.49
CA LEU A 293 -4.93 4.37 -8.32
C LEU A 293 -5.14 3.54 -7.04
N PRO A 294 -4.56 3.96 -5.89
CA PRO A 294 -4.86 3.32 -4.62
C PRO A 294 -6.34 3.51 -4.30
N VAL A 295 -6.97 2.43 -3.84
CA VAL A 295 -8.35 2.49 -3.33
C VAL A 295 -8.35 3.40 -2.10
N PRO A 296 -9.26 4.38 -1.98
CA PRO A 296 -9.43 5.18 -0.78
C PRO A 296 -9.58 4.25 0.42
N ALA A 297 -8.87 4.53 1.51
CA ALA A 297 -8.96 3.66 2.67
C ALA A 297 -10.41 3.64 3.21
N ALA A 298 -10.75 2.59 3.95
CA ALA A 298 -12.06 2.47 4.58
C ALA A 298 -12.39 3.73 5.42
N ASP A 299 -13.67 4.04 5.55
CA ASP A 299 -14.14 5.10 6.45
C ASP A 299 -13.51 4.94 7.83
N ALA A 300 -13.20 6.07 8.45
CA ALA A 300 -12.79 6.07 9.84
C ALA A 300 -13.95 5.53 10.70
N VAL A 301 -13.64 4.64 11.63
CA VAL A 301 -14.61 4.06 12.56
C VAL A 301 -14.16 4.37 13.98
N PRO A 302 -15.01 4.96 14.84
CA PRO A 302 -14.65 5.30 16.21
C PRO A 302 -14.06 4.12 16.98
N GLY A 303 -12.83 4.29 17.48
CA GLY A 303 -12.08 3.29 18.21
C GLY A 303 -11.26 2.31 17.38
N GLN A 304 -11.33 2.36 16.05
CA GLN A 304 -10.44 1.64 15.14
C GLN A 304 -9.35 2.58 14.66
N ALA A 305 -8.09 2.17 14.76
CA ALA A 305 -6.98 2.99 14.28
C ALA A 305 -7.06 3.21 12.76
N LEU A 306 -6.88 4.46 12.35
CA LEU A 306 -6.97 4.88 10.96
C LEU A 306 -5.60 4.78 10.29
N LEU A 307 -5.58 4.23 9.08
CA LEU A 307 -4.43 4.20 8.19
C LEU A 307 -4.75 4.93 6.90
N ARG A 308 -3.99 5.98 6.56
CA ARG A 308 -4.20 6.81 5.36
C ARG A 308 -2.87 7.17 4.72
N GLY A 309 -2.82 7.23 3.39
CA GLY A 309 -1.74 7.94 2.69
C GLY A 309 -2.03 9.44 2.68
N VAL A 310 -1.00 10.26 2.83
CA VAL A 310 -1.06 11.73 2.77
C VAL A 310 0.10 12.22 1.90
N ASP A 311 -0.20 12.92 0.80
CA ASP A 311 0.84 13.57 -0.02
C ASP A 311 1.08 15.00 0.48
N LEU A 312 2.23 15.24 1.09
CA LEU A 312 2.63 16.55 1.64
C LEU A 312 3.51 17.35 0.67
N GLY A 313 3.63 16.94 -0.59
CA GLY A 313 4.40 17.63 -1.64
C GLY A 313 5.78 17.04 -1.90
N GLU A 314 6.39 16.40 -0.91
CA GLU A 314 7.61 15.57 -1.09
C GLU A 314 7.31 14.12 -1.48
N GLY A 315 6.02 13.76 -1.57
CA GLY A 315 5.54 12.42 -1.89
C GLY A 315 4.57 11.86 -0.83
N PRO A 316 4.02 10.66 -1.07
CA PRO A 316 3.08 10.03 -0.14
C PRO A 316 3.79 9.52 1.11
N VAL A 317 3.49 10.12 2.26
CA VAL A 317 3.75 9.55 3.58
C VAL A 317 2.54 8.77 4.06
N ALA A 318 2.75 7.69 4.81
CA ALA A 318 1.67 7.00 5.49
C ALA A 318 1.43 7.63 6.87
N MET A 319 0.16 7.83 7.22
CA MET A 319 -0.28 8.35 8.51
C MET A 319 -1.07 7.28 9.26
N LEU A 320 -0.74 7.08 10.53
CA LEU A 320 -1.46 6.23 11.48
C LEU A 320 -2.04 7.11 12.60
N VAL A 321 -3.32 6.94 12.91
CA VAL A 321 -3.98 7.60 14.06
C VAL A 321 -4.58 6.54 14.97
N THR A 322 -4.20 6.53 16.25
CA THR A 322 -4.65 5.52 17.22
C THR A 322 -4.83 6.11 18.63
N PRO A 323 -5.87 5.75 19.40
CA PRO A 323 -6.89 4.72 19.14
C PRO A 323 -8.11 5.21 18.33
N MET A 324 -8.10 6.43 17.79
CA MET A 324 -9.24 7.08 17.13
C MET A 324 -10.46 7.24 18.05
N ARG A 325 -10.29 7.91 19.19
CA ARG A 325 -11.36 8.19 20.18
C ARG A 325 -11.31 9.65 20.65
N PRO A 326 -12.35 10.21 21.29
CA PRO A 326 -12.29 11.58 21.77
C PRO A 326 -11.26 11.72 22.90
N GLY A 327 -10.49 12.81 22.88
CA GLY A 327 -9.35 13.03 23.77
C GLY A 327 -8.00 12.69 23.12
N PRO A 328 -7.00 12.24 23.89
CA PRO A 328 -5.63 12.09 23.39
C PRO A 328 -5.51 10.90 22.42
N ASN A 329 -5.05 11.18 21.21
CA ASN A 329 -4.66 10.21 20.19
C ASN A 329 -3.18 10.39 19.85
N LEU A 330 -2.53 9.29 19.48
CA LEU A 330 -1.19 9.30 18.91
C LEU A 330 -1.33 9.29 17.39
N VAL A 331 -0.75 10.31 16.76
CA VAL A 331 -0.63 10.40 15.30
C VAL A 331 0.84 10.14 14.94
N GLN A 332 1.07 9.25 13.98
CA GLN A 332 2.38 8.99 13.41
C GLN A 332 2.38 9.36 11.93
N LEU A 333 3.45 10.01 11.46
CA LEU A 333 3.83 10.01 10.06
C LEU A 333 4.98 9.02 9.86
N SER A 334 4.87 8.15 8.86
CA SER A 334 5.99 7.32 8.40
C SER A 334 7.18 8.20 8.07
N ALA A 335 8.40 7.76 8.38
CA ALA A 335 9.57 8.36 7.76
C ALA A 335 9.40 8.31 6.24
N ALA A 336 9.51 9.46 5.57
CA ALA A 336 9.44 9.50 4.11
C ALA A 336 10.48 8.52 3.55
N PRO A 337 10.13 7.70 2.54
CA PRO A 337 11.12 6.83 1.90
C PRO A 337 12.22 7.74 1.34
N ALA A 338 13.43 7.62 1.88
CA ALA A 338 14.52 8.57 1.63
C ALA A 338 14.75 8.75 0.12
N ALA A 339 14.16 9.81 -0.43
CA ALA A 339 14.29 10.15 -1.84
C ALA A 339 15.78 10.42 -2.10
N GLY A 340 16.30 9.81 -3.16
CA GLY A 340 17.74 9.61 -3.33
C GLY A 340 18.55 10.87 -3.14
N GLY A 341 19.26 10.96 -2.00
CA GLY A 341 20.36 11.88 -1.81
C GLY A 341 20.03 13.29 -1.33
N HIS A 342 19.36 13.44 -0.19
CA HIS A 342 19.80 14.41 0.85
C HIS A 342 19.60 13.77 2.22
N GLY A 343 20.69 13.33 2.85
CA GLY A 343 20.63 12.82 4.20
C GLY A 343 20.34 13.98 5.16
N ALA A 344 19.19 13.94 5.83
CA ALA A 344 18.99 14.70 7.06
C ALA A 344 20.18 14.40 7.98
N GLY A 345 20.87 15.45 8.43
CA GLY A 345 22.16 15.34 9.10
C GLY A 345 22.05 14.64 10.44
N HIS A 346 22.13 13.30 10.44
CA HIS A 346 22.58 12.57 11.61
C HIS A 346 24.04 12.96 11.84
N ASP A 347 24.33 13.54 13.02
CA ASP A 347 25.68 13.91 13.43
C ASP A 347 26.63 12.71 13.32
N MET A 348 27.42 12.69 12.24
CA MET A 348 28.59 11.83 12.09
C MET A 348 29.77 12.41 12.90
N ALA A 349 29.50 12.82 14.13
CA ALA A 349 30.50 13.16 15.14
C ALA A 349 31.17 11.86 15.61
N GLY A 350 32.21 11.44 14.89
CA GLY A 350 32.94 10.20 15.23
C GLY A 350 33.64 9.51 14.05
N HIS A 351 34.25 10.26 13.14
CA HIS A 351 35.29 9.72 12.27
C HIS A 351 36.61 10.48 12.51
N ASP A 352 37.22 10.17 13.64
CA ASP A 352 38.62 10.50 13.89
C ASP A 352 39.49 9.72 12.91
N THR A 353 39.97 10.40 11.87
CA THR A 353 41.12 9.94 11.11
C THR A 353 42.36 10.01 12.00
N ALA A 354 42.59 8.95 12.78
CA ALA A 354 43.78 8.80 13.61
C ALA A 354 45.03 8.77 12.72
N GLY A 355 45.70 9.91 12.60
CA GLY A 355 46.91 10.05 11.79
C GLY A 355 47.19 11.48 11.34
N HIS A 356 47.63 12.34 12.27
CA HIS A 356 48.90 13.06 12.15
C HIS A 356 49.19 13.90 13.40
N ASP A 357 50.39 13.76 13.96
CA ASP A 357 50.88 14.58 15.06
C ASP A 357 51.05 16.04 14.63
N MET A 358 50.34 16.96 15.30
CA MET A 358 50.73 18.37 15.36
C MET A 358 50.65 18.84 16.80
N ALA A 359 51.82 19.02 17.41
CA ALA A 359 51.95 19.45 18.80
C ALA A 359 51.65 20.94 18.96
N GLY A 360 50.90 21.27 20.02
CA GLY A 360 50.83 22.59 20.62
C GLY A 360 49.90 23.59 19.94
N HIS A 361 48.79 23.93 20.62
CA HIS A 361 48.55 25.29 21.08
C HIS A 361 47.42 25.30 22.12
N ASP A 362 47.69 25.89 23.29
CA ASP A 362 46.66 26.20 24.28
C ASP A 362 45.72 27.29 23.74
N MET A 363 44.41 27.05 23.75
CA MET A 363 43.40 28.11 23.63
C MET A 363 42.36 27.94 24.73
N ALA A 364 42.49 28.77 25.75
CA ALA A 364 41.53 28.86 26.84
C ALA A 364 40.24 29.57 26.40
N GLY A 365 39.10 29.01 26.82
CA GLY A 365 37.85 29.70 27.12
C GLY A 365 37.27 30.70 26.12
N HIS A 366 36.27 30.26 25.35
CA HIS A 366 35.15 31.12 24.98
C HIS A 366 33.82 30.36 25.09
N ASP A 367 32.93 30.85 25.96
CA ASP A 367 31.53 30.44 25.99
C ASP A 367 30.85 30.81 24.67
N MET A 368 30.41 29.81 23.91
CA MET A 368 29.53 30.00 22.76
C MET A 368 28.10 29.58 23.13
N SER A 369 27.45 30.45 23.90
CA SER A 369 25.99 30.49 23.97
C SER A 369 25.43 31.19 22.72
N ALA A 370 24.33 30.65 22.17
CA ALA A 370 23.51 31.15 21.05
C ALA A 370 23.90 30.74 19.61
N MET A 371 22.84 30.56 18.81
CA MET A 371 22.67 30.13 17.39
C MET A 371 22.07 28.71 17.32
N ALA A 372 20.77 28.47 17.62
CA ALA A 372 19.59 29.33 17.49
C ALA A 372 19.43 29.90 16.06
N GLY A 373 19.51 29.02 15.07
CA GLY A 373 19.45 29.35 13.64
C GLY A 373 19.48 28.11 12.74
N HIS A 374 18.82 27.03 13.14
CA HIS A 374 18.50 25.97 12.17
C HIS A 374 17.33 26.45 11.31
N ASP A 375 17.49 26.28 10.01
CA ASP A 375 16.50 26.63 9.01
C ASP A 375 15.21 25.84 9.31
N MET A 376 14.11 26.55 9.53
CA MET A 376 12.81 25.93 9.78
C MET A 376 12.18 25.54 8.44
N SER A 377 12.79 24.60 7.73
CA SER A 377 12.03 23.69 6.84
C SER A 377 10.90 23.14 7.69
N GLY A 378 9.66 23.36 7.25
CA GLY A 378 8.54 23.58 8.16
C GLY A 378 8.10 22.30 8.83
N ALA A 379 8.65 22.03 10.03
CA ALA A 379 8.35 20.85 10.84
C ALA A 379 6.84 20.56 10.81
N ALA A 380 6.50 19.34 10.41
CA ALA A 380 5.12 19.00 10.12
C ALA A 380 4.23 19.27 11.34
N THR A 381 2.99 19.68 11.10
CA THR A 381 1.99 19.93 12.13
C THR A 381 0.70 19.18 11.83
N VAL A 382 -0.02 18.83 12.89
CA VAL A 382 -1.38 18.28 12.84
C VAL A 382 -2.31 19.13 13.68
N SER A 383 -3.46 19.50 13.10
CA SER A 383 -4.51 20.30 13.73
C SER A 383 -5.81 19.50 13.85
N ALA A 384 -6.43 19.58 15.03
CA ALA A 384 -7.77 19.07 15.32
C ALA A 384 -8.62 20.19 15.91
N GLY A 385 -9.51 20.79 15.09
CA GLY A 385 -10.15 22.06 15.44
C GLY A 385 -9.11 23.15 15.71
N ASP A 386 -9.24 23.87 16.82
CA ASP A 386 -8.33 24.96 17.21
C ASP A 386 -6.98 24.48 17.79
N SER A 387 -6.75 23.16 17.90
CA SER A 387 -5.54 22.58 18.51
C SER A 387 -4.53 22.13 17.45
N THR A 388 -3.48 22.91 17.23
CA THR A 388 -2.31 22.53 16.40
C THR A 388 -1.17 21.98 17.26
N VAL A 389 -0.58 20.86 16.83
CA VAL A 389 0.55 20.17 17.48
C VAL A 389 1.62 19.87 16.44
N ALA A 390 2.90 20.12 16.76
CA ALA A 390 4.02 19.73 15.91
C ALA A 390 4.30 18.23 16.01
N PHE A 391 4.75 17.64 14.91
CA PHE A 391 5.32 16.30 14.90
C PHE A 391 6.75 16.33 15.46
N GLU A 392 7.09 15.35 16.30
CA GLU A 392 8.40 15.23 16.96
C GLU A 392 8.97 13.82 16.78
N SER A 393 10.29 13.72 16.66
CA SER A 393 10.99 12.42 16.73
C SER A 393 10.91 11.81 18.13
N ARG A 394 10.53 10.53 18.24
CA ARG A 394 10.50 9.79 19.52
C ARG A 394 11.66 8.81 19.61
N ARG A 395 12.45 8.87 20.70
CA ARG A 395 13.60 7.96 20.90
C ARG A 395 13.17 6.50 20.84
N GLY A 396 13.82 5.71 19.99
CA GLY A 396 13.55 4.27 19.83
C GLY A 396 12.32 3.94 18.98
N ALA A 397 11.70 4.92 18.32
CA ALA A 397 10.54 4.73 17.45
C ALA A 397 10.74 5.44 16.10
N PRO A 398 10.47 4.77 14.96
CA PRO A 398 10.67 5.34 13.64
C PRO A 398 9.59 6.35 13.27
N GLY A 399 9.93 7.29 12.37
CA GLY A 399 9.04 8.34 11.91
C GLY A 399 8.77 9.42 12.96
N GLU A 400 7.82 10.31 12.65
CA GLU A 400 7.50 11.45 13.48
C GLU A 400 6.14 11.28 14.17
N TRP A 401 5.99 11.87 15.37
CA TRP A 401 4.89 11.56 16.27
C TRP A 401 4.31 12.83 16.91
N ALA A 402 2.98 12.92 16.97
CA ALA A 402 2.26 13.97 17.67
C ALA A 402 1.20 13.36 18.62
N VAL A 403 1.00 13.96 19.80
CA VAL A 403 -0.14 13.64 20.67
C VAL A 403 -1.19 14.72 20.49
N VAL A 404 -2.29 14.37 19.85
CA VAL A 404 -3.37 15.30 19.51
C VAL A 404 -4.56 15.02 20.39
N ASN A 405 -5.03 16.04 21.12
CA ASN A 405 -6.31 15.97 21.81
C ASN A 405 -7.41 16.27 20.80
N ILE A 406 -8.05 15.22 20.27
CA ILE A 406 -9.10 15.34 19.25
C ILE A 406 -10.46 15.52 19.96
N PRO A 407 -11.19 16.62 19.74
CA PRO A 407 -12.53 16.80 20.32
C PRO A 407 -13.54 15.72 19.89
N ALA A 408 -14.58 15.52 20.70
CA ALA A 408 -15.68 14.62 20.32
C ALA A 408 -16.42 15.17 19.08
N GLY A 409 -16.70 14.29 18.12
CA GLY A 409 -17.37 14.65 16.86
C GLY A 409 -16.49 15.37 15.84
N THR A 410 -15.16 15.41 16.01
CA THR A 410 -14.25 15.88 14.94
C THR A 410 -14.23 14.88 13.79
N ASP A 411 -14.50 15.39 12.58
CA ASP A 411 -14.62 14.65 11.32
C ASP A 411 -13.37 14.75 10.40
N SER A 412 -12.40 15.58 10.78
CA SER A 412 -11.23 15.88 9.97
C SER A 412 -10.02 16.32 10.79
N LEU A 413 -8.82 15.95 10.32
CA LEU A 413 -7.54 16.49 10.76
C LEU A 413 -6.91 17.28 9.62
N THR A 414 -6.30 18.42 9.92
CA THR A 414 -5.44 19.14 8.97
C THR A 414 -3.99 18.77 9.25
N ILE A 415 -3.27 18.26 8.25
CA ILE A 415 -1.81 18.07 8.28
C ILE A 415 -1.18 19.18 7.43
N SER A 416 -0.14 19.83 7.94
CA SER A 416 0.61 20.85 7.19
C SER A 416 2.12 20.64 7.33
N ALA A 417 2.83 20.62 6.20
CA ALA A 417 4.28 20.56 6.11
C ALA A 417 4.74 21.37 4.89
N ASP A 418 5.85 22.11 5.02
CA ASP A 418 6.47 22.92 3.96
C ASP A 418 5.50 23.78 3.11
N GLY A 419 4.48 24.34 3.77
CA GLY A 419 3.45 25.18 3.15
C GLY A 419 2.37 24.43 2.36
N THR A 420 2.46 23.10 2.27
CA THR A 420 1.38 22.23 1.78
C THR A 420 0.45 21.87 2.92
N GLU A 421 -0.86 22.01 2.69
CA GLU A 421 -1.90 21.59 3.64
C GLU A 421 -2.75 20.46 3.05
N ARG A 422 -3.11 19.48 3.90
CA ARG A 422 -3.96 18.33 3.57
C ARG A 422 -4.96 18.06 4.68
N THR A 423 -6.25 18.07 4.34
CA THR A 423 -7.31 17.60 5.23
C THR A 423 -7.48 16.10 5.07
N VAL A 424 -7.38 15.35 6.16
CA VAL A 424 -7.63 13.91 6.22
C VAL A 424 -8.95 13.64 6.97
N PRO A 425 -9.93 12.93 6.38
CA PRO A 425 -11.15 12.58 7.09
C PRO A 425 -10.86 11.61 8.24
N ILE A 426 -11.48 11.86 9.39
CA ILE A 426 -11.42 11.02 10.60
C ILE A 426 -12.83 10.85 11.18
N ASP A 427 -12.99 9.93 12.13
CA ASP A 427 -14.18 9.84 12.98
C ASP A 427 -13.76 9.26 14.33
N VAL A 428 -13.62 10.14 15.33
CA VAL A 428 -13.40 9.74 16.72
C VAL A 428 -14.69 9.40 17.46
N GLY A 429 -15.85 9.65 16.85
CA GLY A 429 -17.17 9.49 17.47
C GLY A 429 -17.46 10.54 18.55
N THR A 430 -18.59 10.35 19.24
CA THR A 430 -19.05 11.25 20.31
C THR A 430 -18.78 10.74 21.72
N ASP A 431 -18.56 9.43 21.89
CA ASP A 431 -18.39 8.80 23.19
C ASP A 431 -16.93 8.87 23.66
N ALA A 432 -16.69 9.63 24.74
CA ALA A 432 -15.38 9.79 25.39
C ALA A 432 -14.95 8.53 26.19
N ALA A 433 -14.97 7.36 25.54
CA ALA A 433 -14.42 6.13 26.08
C ALA A 433 -12.89 6.25 26.23
N ALA A 434 -12.38 5.88 27.41
CA ALA A 434 -10.96 6.01 27.71
C ALA A 434 -10.07 5.22 26.73
N ALA A 435 -9.02 5.87 26.23
CA ALA A 435 -7.96 5.21 25.49
C ALA A 435 -7.27 4.12 26.35
N PRO A 436 -6.74 3.04 25.75
CA PRO A 436 -5.93 2.06 26.49
C PRO A 436 -4.76 2.74 27.19
N ALA A 437 -4.52 2.37 28.45
CA ALA A 437 -3.41 2.94 29.24
C ALA A 437 -2.07 2.79 28.51
N GLY A 438 -1.35 3.89 28.34
CA GLY A 438 -0.07 3.94 27.63
C GLY A 438 -0.15 4.24 26.13
N ALA A 439 -1.32 4.19 25.48
CA ALA A 439 -1.46 4.32 24.02
C ALA A 439 -0.88 5.62 23.42
N THR A 440 -0.84 6.72 24.18
CA THR A 440 -0.27 8.00 23.75
C THR A 440 1.01 8.41 24.49
N GLY A 441 1.36 7.66 25.54
CA GLY A 441 2.52 7.90 26.40
C GLY A 441 3.84 7.40 25.82
N PRO A 442 4.87 7.15 26.66
CA PRO A 442 6.17 6.63 26.23
C PRO A 442 6.09 5.28 25.51
N ASP A 443 5.17 4.40 25.93
CA ASP A 443 4.91 3.09 25.30
C ASP A 443 3.98 3.17 24.07
N GLY A 444 3.50 4.39 23.74
CA GLY A 444 2.56 4.63 22.65
C GLY A 444 3.04 4.11 21.28
N PRO A 445 4.30 4.33 20.87
CA PRO A 445 4.83 3.81 19.61
C PRO A 445 4.82 2.29 19.51
N GLU A 446 5.05 1.59 20.62
CA GLU A 446 4.97 0.12 20.65
C GLU A 446 3.51 -0.34 20.53
N CYS A 447 2.58 0.34 21.21
CA CYS A 447 1.15 0.08 21.10
C CYS A 447 0.65 0.33 19.66
N ALA A 448 1.07 1.43 19.04
CA ALA A 448 0.79 1.74 17.64
C ALA A 448 1.37 0.69 16.68
N SER A 449 2.59 0.21 16.91
CA SER A 449 3.21 -0.86 16.10
C SER A 449 2.46 -2.20 16.22
N ALA A 450 1.99 -2.56 17.42
CA ALA A 450 1.13 -3.73 17.62
C ALA A 450 -0.22 -3.59 16.89
N VAL A 451 -0.85 -2.41 16.95
CA VAL A 451 -2.09 -2.11 16.22
C VAL A 451 -1.89 -2.18 14.71
N LEU A 452 -0.79 -1.61 14.19
CA LEU A 452 -0.44 -1.70 12.78
C LEU A 452 -0.23 -3.16 12.35
N GLY A 453 0.42 -3.98 13.18
CA GLY A 453 0.54 -5.42 12.97
C GLY A 453 -0.81 -6.13 12.80
N ALA A 454 -1.79 -5.80 13.64
CA ALA A 454 -3.16 -6.31 13.53
C ALA A 454 -3.83 -5.89 12.22
N ILE A 455 -3.71 -4.61 11.82
CA ILE A 455 -4.26 -4.09 10.55
C ILE A 455 -3.65 -4.81 9.34
N VAL A 456 -2.33 -5.03 9.34
CA VAL A 456 -1.61 -5.75 8.27
C VAL A 456 -2.06 -7.22 8.14
N ALA A 457 -2.60 -7.83 9.21
CA ALA A 457 -3.11 -9.19 9.19
C ALA A 457 -4.61 -9.30 8.86
N GLY A 458 -5.44 -8.44 9.46
CA GLY A 458 -6.91 -8.57 9.44
C GLY A 458 -7.66 -7.39 8.81
N GLY A 459 -6.96 -6.39 8.27
CA GLY A 459 -7.55 -5.15 7.77
C GLY A 459 -7.97 -4.18 8.89
N PRO A 460 -8.61 -3.04 8.54
CA PRO A 460 -8.91 -1.95 9.47
C PRO A 460 -9.67 -2.37 10.74
N SER A 461 -10.59 -3.33 10.63
CA SER A 461 -11.39 -3.83 11.77
C SER A 461 -10.55 -4.49 12.86
N ALA A 462 -9.38 -5.04 12.53
CA ALA A 462 -8.43 -5.58 13.48
C ALA A 462 -7.63 -4.48 14.23
N GLY A 463 -7.67 -3.24 13.77
CA GLY A 463 -6.96 -2.09 14.35
C GLY A 463 -7.56 -1.51 15.64
N THR A 464 -8.42 -2.25 16.34
CA THR A 464 -9.03 -1.80 17.60
C THR A 464 -8.07 -2.02 18.77
N ALA A 465 -7.44 -0.95 19.25
CA ALA A 465 -6.61 -1.03 20.45
C ALA A 465 -7.48 -1.21 21.71
N THR A 466 -7.42 -2.39 22.35
CA THR A 466 -8.09 -2.67 23.63
C THR A 466 -7.10 -2.71 24.81
N GLN A 467 -5.88 -3.19 24.56
CA GLN A 467 -4.75 -3.21 25.52
C GLN A 467 -3.45 -2.91 24.77
N CYS A 468 -2.49 -2.27 25.45
CA CYS A 468 -1.15 -2.04 24.91
C CYS A 468 -0.15 -3.09 25.43
N PRO A 469 0.87 -3.50 24.65
CA PRO A 469 1.85 -4.53 25.06
C PRO A 469 2.56 -4.25 26.39
N ALA A 470 2.77 -2.98 26.75
CA ALA A 470 3.40 -2.59 28.02
C ALA A 470 2.53 -2.83 29.28
N GLN A 471 1.24 -3.16 29.12
CA GLN A 471 0.31 -3.39 30.23
C GLN A 471 0.46 -4.75 30.92
N SER A 472 1.14 -5.72 30.31
CA SER A 472 1.38 -7.03 30.95
C SER A 472 2.62 -7.74 30.41
N LEU A 473 3.20 -8.63 31.21
CA LEU A 473 4.26 -9.53 30.77
C LEU A 473 3.66 -10.85 30.29
N GLU A 474 3.72 -11.11 28.98
CA GLU A 474 3.18 -12.32 28.40
C GLU A 474 4.02 -13.56 28.74
N GLN A 475 3.40 -14.75 28.74
CA GLN A 475 4.07 -15.99 29.10
C GLN A 475 5.25 -16.35 28.18
N GLY A 476 5.17 -16.02 26.88
CA GLY A 476 6.29 -16.18 25.94
C GLY A 476 7.48 -15.30 26.32
N GLN A 477 7.20 -14.02 26.61
CA GLN A 477 8.21 -13.03 27.05
C GLN A 477 8.85 -13.44 28.39
N ALA A 478 8.06 -13.88 29.37
CA ALA A 478 8.55 -14.39 30.65
C ALA A 478 9.45 -15.63 30.49
N THR A 479 9.13 -16.49 29.53
CA THR A 479 9.92 -17.70 29.24
C THR A 479 11.24 -17.35 28.54
N ALA A 480 11.23 -16.37 27.63
CA ALA A 480 12.43 -15.82 27.01
C ALA A 480 13.37 -15.14 28.02
N LEU A 481 12.82 -14.37 28.98
CA LEU A 481 13.61 -13.77 30.06
C LEU A 481 14.21 -14.82 31.02
N ARG A 482 13.46 -15.87 31.38
CA ARG A 482 13.98 -17.02 32.15
C ARG A 482 15.18 -17.67 31.45
N ALA A 483 15.04 -17.99 30.16
CA ALA A 483 16.10 -18.57 29.35
C ALA A 483 17.35 -17.68 29.31
N LEU A 484 17.18 -16.36 29.12
CA LEU A 484 18.28 -15.40 29.13
C LEU A 484 19.02 -15.37 30.48
N VAL A 485 18.29 -15.30 31.60
CA VAL A 485 18.87 -15.29 32.95
C VAL A 485 19.67 -16.56 33.23
N GLN A 486 19.18 -17.73 32.83
CA GLN A 486 19.94 -18.98 32.94
C GLN A 486 21.24 -18.94 32.11
N VAL A 487 21.22 -18.34 30.92
CA VAL A 487 22.41 -18.23 30.07
C VAL A 487 23.43 -17.27 30.67
N LEU A 488 23.00 -16.10 31.19
CA LEU A 488 23.88 -15.17 31.91
C LEU A 488 24.61 -15.85 33.08
N ALA A 489 23.89 -16.64 33.88
CA ALA A 489 24.47 -17.40 34.99
C ALA A 489 25.48 -18.45 34.51
N LYS A 490 25.15 -19.21 33.45
CA LYS A 490 26.03 -20.23 32.86
C LYS A 490 27.30 -19.63 32.23
N HIS A 491 27.28 -18.36 31.79
CA HIS A 491 28.46 -17.66 31.32
C HIS A 491 29.32 -17.02 32.43
N GLY A 492 28.88 -17.08 33.70
CA GLY A 492 29.65 -16.54 34.83
C GLY A 492 29.71 -15.00 34.84
N VAL A 493 28.66 -14.33 34.35
CA VAL A 493 28.55 -12.86 34.43
C VAL A 493 28.54 -12.43 35.91
N PRO A 494 29.49 -11.59 36.38
CA PRO A 494 29.70 -11.35 37.81
C PRO A 494 28.64 -10.42 38.43
N SER A 495 28.10 -9.47 37.66
CA SER A 495 27.10 -8.51 38.12
C SER A 495 26.22 -8.06 36.95
N VAL A 496 24.95 -7.75 37.20
CA VAL A 496 24.01 -7.31 36.16
C VAL A 496 23.34 -5.99 36.53
N SER A 497 23.55 -4.97 35.71
CA SER A 497 22.83 -3.71 35.73
C SER A 497 21.46 -3.89 35.07
N LEU A 498 20.42 -4.08 35.89
CA LEU A 498 19.04 -4.26 35.42
C LEU A 498 18.33 -2.91 35.25
N VAL A 499 17.92 -2.61 34.01
CA VAL A 499 17.26 -1.36 33.61
C VAL A 499 15.78 -1.62 33.38
N SER A 500 14.91 -0.91 34.10
CA SER A 500 13.45 -1.04 34.06
C SER A 500 12.76 0.31 34.20
N ASP A 501 11.50 0.40 33.80
CA ASP A 501 10.65 1.58 33.97
C ASP A 501 9.38 1.28 34.80
N SER A 502 8.43 2.22 34.79
CA SER A 502 7.17 2.13 35.54
C SER A 502 6.04 1.40 34.80
N SER A 503 6.25 0.90 33.57
CA SER A 503 5.23 0.12 32.87
C SER A 503 4.96 -1.19 33.62
N PRO A 504 3.69 -1.66 33.69
CA PRO A 504 3.36 -2.92 34.38
C PRO A 504 4.17 -4.12 33.87
N ARG A 505 4.44 -4.19 32.56
CA ARG A 505 5.31 -5.20 31.96
C ARG A 505 6.75 -5.09 32.48
N SER A 506 7.35 -3.90 32.48
CA SER A 506 8.74 -3.72 32.93
C SER A 506 8.91 -4.08 34.40
N VAL A 507 7.96 -3.67 35.26
CA VAL A 507 7.95 -4.04 36.69
C VAL A 507 7.85 -5.55 36.88
N ALA A 508 6.95 -6.22 36.15
CA ALA A 508 6.83 -7.68 36.19
C ALA A 508 8.10 -8.39 35.67
N ALA A 509 8.69 -7.90 34.59
CA ALA A 509 9.92 -8.41 34.01
C ALA A 509 11.12 -8.26 34.95
N ALA A 510 11.27 -7.09 35.59
CA ALA A 510 12.36 -6.84 36.53
C ALA A 510 12.25 -7.71 37.78
N ASN A 511 11.03 -7.94 38.28
CA ASN A 511 10.79 -8.86 39.41
C ASN A 511 11.08 -10.31 39.04
N LEU A 512 10.69 -10.75 37.84
CA LEU A 512 11.03 -12.07 37.31
C LEU A 512 12.55 -12.25 37.18
N VAL A 513 13.24 -11.31 36.53
CA VAL A 513 14.69 -11.36 36.30
C VAL A 513 15.47 -11.43 37.62
N ARG A 514 15.11 -10.62 38.64
CA ARG A 514 15.75 -10.68 39.96
C ARG A 514 15.47 -12.00 40.67
N SER A 515 14.23 -12.49 40.63
CA SER A 515 13.83 -13.77 41.24
C SER A 515 14.60 -14.96 40.65
N GLU A 516 14.66 -15.05 39.32
CA GLU A 516 15.34 -16.15 38.63
C GLU A 516 16.85 -16.02 38.70
N GLY A 517 17.39 -14.80 38.67
CA GLY A 517 18.82 -14.55 38.84
C GLY A 517 19.30 -14.92 40.24
N ALA A 518 18.54 -14.61 41.29
CA ALA A 518 18.85 -15.03 42.65
C ALA A 518 18.88 -16.57 42.81
N LYS A 519 18.00 -17.32 42.11
CA LYS A 519 18.06 -18.79 42.06
C LYS A 519 19.29 -19.31 41.31
N ALA A 520 19.75 -18.56 40.31
CA ALA A 520 20.86 -18.92 39.44
C ALA A 520 22.23 -18.40 39.92
N GLY A 521 22.29 -17.63 41.02
CA GLY A 521 23.52 -17.05 41.57
C GLY A 521 24.01 -15.79 40.87
N LEU A 522 23.12 -15.02 40.23
CA LEU A 522 23.42 -13.72 39.61
C LEU A 522 23.11 -12.56 40.56
N ASP A 523 24.09 -11.66 40.72
CA ASP A 523 23.95 -10.44 41.53
C ASP A 523 23.49 -9.22 40.72
N PHE A 524 22.62 -8.41 41.32
CA PHE A 524 22.09 -7.16 40.77
C PHE A 524 22.40 -5.97 41.69
N PRO A 525 23.68 -5.61 41.90
CA PRO A 525 24.05 -4.58 42.86
C PRO A 525 23.63 -3.18 42.36
N PRO A 526 23.26 -2.25 43.27
CA PRO A 526 22.72 -0.94 42.90
C PRO A 526 23.72 -0.06 42.13
N ASN A 527 25.01 -0.31 42.28
CA ASN A 527 26.10 0.38 41.57
C ASN A 527 26.56 -0.33 40.28
N ALA A 528 25.90 -1.42 39.84
CA ALA A 528 26.28 -2.17 38.64
C ALA A 528 26.44 -1.28 37.38
N ALA A 529 25.61 -0.23 37.23
CA ALA A 529 25.71 0.72 36.10
C ALA A 529 27.06 1.47 36.00
N THR A 530 27.86 1.46 37.08
CA THR A 530 29.21 2.04 37.15
C THR A 530 30.33 1.00 37.19
N ASP A 531 30.01 -0.30 37.28
CA ASP A 531 30.98 -1.39 37.23
C ASP A 531 31.28 -1.74 35.76
N PRO A 532 32.52 -1.55 35.25
CA PRO A 532 32.87 -1.87 33.88
C PRO A 532 32.72 -3.37 33.56
N ASN A 533 32.81 -4.25 34.56
CA ASN A 533 32.72 -5.71 34.38
C ASN A 533 31.29 -6.26 34.41
N SER A 534 30.30 -5.42 34.73
CA SER A 534 28.90 -5.81 34.72
C SER A 534 28.41 -6.16 33.31
N ALA A 535 27.30 -6.88 33.22
CA ALA A 535 26.44 -6.83 32.03
C ALA A 535 25.32 -5.79 32.23
N VAL A 536 24.72 -5.31 31.14
CA VAL A 536 23.45 -4.57 31.20
C VAL A 536 22.31 -5.44 30.67
N LEU A 537 21.20 -5.50 31.40
CA LEU A 537 19.96 -6.15 30.98
C LEU A 537 18.83 -5.13 30.97
N VAL A 538 18.34 -4.80 29.78
CA VAL A 538 17.29 -3.81 29.56
C VAL A 538 15.93 -4.47 29.41
N VAL A 539 15.02 -4.17 30.33
CA VAL A 539 13.61 -4.63 30.36
C VAL A 539 12.61 -3.46 30.44
N SER A 540 13.02 -2.25 30.04
CA SER A 540 12.15 -1.09 29.83
C SER A 540 11.45 -1.13 28.45
N GLY A 541 10.56 -0.18 28.18
CA GLY A 541 10.03 0.17 26.86
C GLY A 541 11.04 0.95 26.01
N TRP A 542 10.69 1.19 24.73
CA TRP A 542 11.63 1.64 23.70
C TRP A 542 12.37 2.94 24.04
N GLN A 543 11.65 3.97 24.49
CA GLN A 543 12.24 5.27 24.83
C GLN A 543 13.26 5.17 25.97
N GLY A 544 12.96 4.37 27.01
CA GLY A 544 13.88 4.14 28.12
C GLY A 544 15.11 3.33 27.68
N ALA A 545 14.89 2.27 26.89
CA ALA A 545 15.96 1.45 26.35
C ALA A 545 16.93 2.26 25.49
N THR A 546 16.43 3.02 24.49
CA THR A 546 17.28 3.85 23.63
C THR A 546 18.05 4.90 24.41
N ALA A 547 17.46 5.53 25.43
CA ALA A 547 18.17 6.50 26.27
C ALA A 547 19.36 5.86 27.01
N THR A 548 19.15 4.73 27.70
CA THR A 548 20.22 4.02 28.42
C THR A 548 21.29 3.48 27.47
N LEU A 549 20.92 2.91 26.33
CA LEU A 549 21.87 2.37 25.35
C LEU A 549 22.72 3.47 24.71
N HIS A 550 22.12 4.61 24.39
CA HIS A 550 22.85 5.76 23.87
C HIS A 550 23.83 6.33 24.90
N GLU A 551 23.42 6.47 26.17
CA GLU A 551 24.31 6.90 27.25
C GLU A 551 25.46 5.90 27.48
N ALA A 552 25.19 4.60 27.41
CA ALA A 552 26.21 3.55 27.46
C ALA A 552 27.22 3.67 26.30
N LYS A 553 26.71 3.85 25.07
CA LYS A 553 27.53 4.05 23.87
C LYS A 553 28.42 5.29 24.00
N LEU A 554 27.89 6.42 24.48
CA LEU A 554 28.70 7.63 24.71
C LEU A 554 29.78 7.42 25.78
N ARG A 555 29.47 6.78 26.91
CA ARG A 555 30.47 6.47 27.96
C ARG A 555 31.54 5.50 27.47
N SER A 556 31.18 4.54 26.61
CA SER A 556 32.11 3.53 26.08
C SER A 556 33.33 4.12 25.34
N ALA A 557 33.24 5.36 24.85
CA ALA A 557 34.32 6.05 24.17
C ALA A 557 35.46 6.50 25.11
N SER A 558 35.18 6.70 26.40
CA SER A 558 36.16 7.16 27.40
C SER A 558 36.43 6.14 28.52
N THR A 559 35.47 5.26 28.82
CA THR A 559 35.60 4.23 29.84
C THR A 559 34.97 2.93 29.36
N PRO A 560 35.62 1.76 29.54
CA PRO A 560 34.95 0.48 29.29
C PRO A 560 33.65 0.39 30.08
N THR A 561 32.55 0.08 29.41
CA THR A 561 31.22 -0.09 30.00
C THR A 561 30.62 -1.42 29.58
N TYR A 562 30.01 -2.12 30.52
CA TYR A 562 29.25 -3.35 30.29
C TYR A 562 30.03 -4.46 29.59
N LEU A 563 31.26 -4.76 30.03
CA LEU A 563 32.10 -5.82 29.48
C LEU A 563 31.49 -7.22 29.62
N GLY A 564 30.53 -7.41 30.54
CA GLY A 564 29.72 -8.62 30.62
C GLY A 564 28.69 -8.78 29.49
N GLY A 565 28.46 -7.73 28.68
CA GLY A 565 27.60 -7.72 27.51
C GLY A 565 26.31 -6.90 27.65
N THR A 566 25.72 -6.54 26.51
CA THR A 566 24.45 -5.83 26.39
C THR A 566 23.33 -6.80 26.03
N TYR A 567 22.33 -6.93 26.90
CA TYR A 567 21.21 -7.85 26.74
C TYR A 567 19.88 -7.09 26.79
N LEU A 568 18.97 -7.42 25.87
CA LEU A 568 17.70 -6.73 25.71
C LEU A 568 16.53 -7.71 25.86
N ALA A 569 15.40 -7.22 26.37
CA ALA A 569 14.14 -7.95 26.38
C ALA A 569 13.60 -8.23 24.95
N PRO A 570 12.77 -9.28 24.75
CA PRO A 570 12.28 -9.67 23.42
C PRO A 570 11.58 -8.54 22.63
N TRP A 571 10.81 -7.69 23.30
CA TRP A 571 10.07 -6.58 22.68
C TRP A 571 10.96 -5.39 22.24
N LEU A 572 12.25 -5.43 22.52
CA LEU A 572 13.23 -4.41 22.12
C LEU A 572 13.89 -4.68 20.76
N LEU A 573 13.50 -5.74 20.06
CA LEU A 573 13.78 -5.90 18.63
C LEU A 573 12.94 -4.90 17.82
N THR A 574 13.52 -3.74 17.58
CA THR A 574 13.10 -2.67 16.65
C THR A 574 14.35 -1.88 16.22
N GLY A 575 14.38 -1.38 14.98
CA GLY A 575 15.59 -0.82 14.37
C GLY A 575 16.27 0.29 15.18
N ASP A 576 15.50 1.23 15.72
CA ASP A 576 16.04 2.41 16.41
C ASP A 576 16.54 2.13 17.84
N VAL A 577 16.03 1.08 18.47
CA VAL A 577 16.59 0.58 19.75
C VAL A 577 17.91 -0.13 19.48
N LEU A 578 18.01 -0.91 18.41
CA LEU A 578 19.26 -1.59 18.03
C LEU A 578 20.34 -0.62 17.52
N ASN A 579 19.97 0.44 16.79
CA ASN A 579 20.89 1.52 16.37
C ASN A 579 21.56 2.24 17.56
N ALA A 580 20.96 2.22 18.75
CA ALA A 580 21.44 2.92 19.94
C ALA A 580 22.67 2.25 20.59
N THR A 581 23.01 1.01 20.22
CA THR A 581 24.09 0.21 20.84
C THR A 581 25.04 -0.39 19.78
N PRO A 582 26.35 -0.54 20.05
CA PRO A 582 27.28 -1.20 19.12
C PRO A 582 26.99 -2.71 18.97
N ASN A 583 26.39 -3.34 19.98
CA ASN A 583 25.96 -4.74 19.93
C ASN A 583 24.84 -5.00 20.96
N ALA A 584 24.05 -6.04 20.73
CA ALA A 584 23.04 -6.52 21.67
C ALA A 584 22.78 -8.02 21.51
N VAL A 585 22.31 -8.66 22.58
CA VAL A 585 21.78 -10.04 22.56
C VAL A 585 20.32 -10.03 23.00
N LEU A 586 19.45 -10.70 22.25
CA LEU A 586 18.01 -10.77 22.49
C LEU A 586 17.53 -12.23 22.54
N PRO A 587 16.69 -12.62 23.52
CA PRO A 587 16.02 -13.91 23.53
C PRO A 587 14.70 -13.80 22.76
N LEU A 588 14.60 -14.42 21.58
CA LEU A 588 13.39 -14.39 20.74
C LEU A 588 12.72 -15.76 20.71
N THR A 589 11.39 -15.78 20.65
CA THR A 589 10.56 -16.99 20.45
C THR A 589 10.19 -17.22 18.98
N PHE A 590 10.84 -16.52 18.06
CA PHE A 590 10.69 -16.63 16.60
C PHE A 590 12.04 -16.36 15.92
N THR A 591 12.16 -16.73 14.66
CA THR A 591 13.38 -16.48 13.88
C THR A 591 13.15 -15.33 12.89
N PRO A 592 13.82 -14.16 13.01
CA PRO A 592 13.59 -13.01 12.12
C PRO A 592 13.78 -13.31 10.62
N GLN A 593 14.59 -14.31 10.28
CA GLN A 593 14.88 -14.75 8.91
C GLN A 593 13.94 -15.85 8.39
N GLU A 594 12.97 -16.32 9.18
CA GLU A 594 12.07 -17.39 8.76
C GLU A 594 10.93 -16.89 7.87
N PRO A 595 10.29 -17.76 7.06
CA PRO A 595 9.21 -17.35 6.17
C PRO A 595 8.04 -16.65 6.88
N LEU A 596 7.74 -16.99 8.14
CA LEU A 596 6.65 -16.34 8.89
C LEU A 596 6.98 -14.87 9.20
N ALA A 597 8.18 -14.60 9.74
CA ALA A 597 8.67 -13.25 10.03
C ALA A 597 8.84 -12.41 8.75
N GLN A 598 9.34 -13.01 7.68
CA GLN A 598 9.51 -12.35 6.38
C GLN A 598 8.18 -12.04 5.69
N ASN A 599 7.15 -12.88 5.86
CA ASN A 599 5.79 -12.58 5.38
C ASN A 599 5.17 -11.37 6.08
N TYR A 600 5.41 -11.20 7.39
CA TYR A 600 5.01 -9.98 8.11
C TYR A 600 5.72 -8.75 7.55
N VAL A 601 7.06 -8.79 7.45
CA VAL A 601 7.88 -7.70 6.87
C VAL A 601 7.38 -7.28 5.48
N ALA A 602 7.20 -8.24 4.58
CA ALA A 602 6.74 -7.97 3.21
C ALA A 602 5.29 -7.43 3.16
N SER A 603 4.46 -7.76 4.14
CA SER A 603 3.09 -7.25 4.23
C SER A 603 3.06 -5.85 4.84
N LEU A 604 3.84 -5.61 5.89
CA LEU A 604 4.03 -4.29 6.51
C LEU A 604 4.52 -3.27 5.47
N ALA A 605 5.57 -3.60 4.72
CA ALA A 605 6.13 -2.71 3.70
C ALA A 605 5.14 -2.36 2.56
N ARG A 606 4.17 -3.24 2.25
CA ARG A 606 3.10 -2.97 1.28
C ARG A 606 1.96 -2.11 1.85
N THR A 607 1.65 -2.27 3.13
CA THR A 607 0.51 -1.61 3.79
C THR A 607 0.89 -0.26 4.39
N TYR A 608 2.13 -0.10 4.86
CA TYR A 608 2.67 1.12 5.44
C TYR A 608 4.14 1.29 5.04
N PRO A 609 4.40 1.85 3.84
CA PRO A 609 5.76 2.16 3.41
C PRO A 609 6.50 2.99 4.46
N GLY A 610 7.78 2.68 4.70
CA GLY A 610 8.60 3.37 5.70
C GLY A 610 8.43 2.90 7.15
N ALA A 611 7.49 1.99 7.49
CA ALA A 611 7.50 1.36 8.81
C ALA A 611 8.64 0.33 8.93
N ALA A 612 9.40 0.44 10.03
CA ALA A 612 10.27 -0.65 10.48
C ALA A 612 9.45 -1.74 11.19
N PRO A 613 9.77 -3.04 10.99
CA PRO A 613 9.14 -4.13 11.74
C PRO A 613 9.55 -4.09 13.22
N SER A 614 8.63 -4.49 14.10
CA SER A 614 8.91 -4.70 15.53
C SER A 614 8.39 -6.04 16.01
N THR A 615 8.91 -6.55 17.13
CA THR A 615 8.38 -7.78 17.75
C THR A 615 6.91 -7.64 18.11
N SER A 616 6.49 -6.51 18.68
CA SER A 616 5.10 -6.32 19.13
C SER A 616 4.13 -6.19 17.96
N GLY A 617 4.56 -5.61 16.83
CA GLY A 617 3.85 -5.65 15.55
C GLY A 617 3.75 -7.06 14.97
N PHE A 618 4.85 -7.82 14.96
CA PHE A 618 4.86 -9.20 14.46
C PHE A 618 4.00 -10.16 15.27
N LEU A 619 4.06 -10.13 16.61
CA LEU A 619 3.26 -10.99 17.47
C LEU A 619 1.76 -10.71 17.31
N SER A 620 1.39 -9.43 17.20
CA SER A 620 0.01 -9.00 16.90
C SER A 620 -0.47 -9.49 15.52
N TRP A 621 0.34 -9.27 14.48
CA TRP A 621 0.09 -9.79 13.13
C TRP A 621 -0.10 -11.31 13.12
N ALA A 622 0.80 -12.04 13.79
CA ALA A 622 0.79 -13.50 13.85
C ALA A 622 -0.45 -14.04 14.59
N ALA A 623 -0.88 -13.37 15.66
CA ALA A 623 -2.10 -13.71 16.40
C ALA A 623 -3.36 -13.52 15.53
N VAL A 624 -3.52 -12.36 14.89
CA VAL A 624 -4.67 -12.05 14.03
C VAL A 624 -4.70 -12.95 12.78
N ALA A 625 -3.53 -13.28 12.21
CA ALA A 625 -3.40 -14.20 11.07
C ALA A 625 -3.65 -15.67 11.44
N GLY A 626 -3.92 -16.01 12.71
CA GLY A 626 -4.13 -17.38 13.18
C GLY A 626 -2.86 -18.26 13.14
N ARG A 627 -1.68 -17.63 13.26
CA ARG A 627 -0.35 -18.28 13.18
C ARG A 627 0.46 -18.03 14.45
N PRO A 628 0.00 -18.50 15.62
CA PRO A 628 0.64 -18.20 16.90
C PRO A 628 2.09 -18.70 16.94
N VAL A 629 2.96 -17.89 17.53
CA VAL A 629 4.39 -18.15 17.68
C VAL A 629 4.61 -19.06 18.90
N THR A 630 5.12 -20.27 18.67
CA THR A 630 5.28 -21.31 19.72
C THR A 630 6.69 -21.88 19.85
N GLN A 631 7.71 -21.24 19.27
CA GLN A 631 9.09 -21.74 19.32
C GLN A 631 9.72 -21.50 20.70
N SER A 632 10.58 -22.41 21.13
CA SER A 632 11.40 -22.24 22.34
C SER A 632 12.34 -21.04 22.20
N PRO A 633 12.59 -20.25 23.28
CA PRO A 633 13.44 -19.08 23.21
C PRO A 633 14.85 -19.41 22.69
N THR A 634 15.33 -18.62 21.75
CA THR A 634 16.66 -18.74 21.16
C THR A 634 17.37 -17.39 21.24
N LEU A 635 18.69 -17.40 21.44
CA LEU A 635 19.48 -16.16 21.51
C LEU A 635 19.90 -15.70 20.12
N TYR A 636 19.68 -14.41 19.84
CA TYR A 636 20.09 -13.72 18.64
C TYR A 636 21.04 -12.57 19.00
N GLY A 637 22.14 -12.47 18.29
CA GLY A 637 23.03 -11.30 18.32
C GLY A 637 22.57 -10.28 17.28
N ALA A 638 22.49 -9.02 17.69
CA ALA A 638 22.26 -7.88 16.82
C ALA A 638 23.50 -6.98 16.81
N ALA A 639 23.97 -6.61 15.62
CA ALA A 639 25.10 -5.71 15.43
C ALA A 639 24.93 -4.89 14.14
N PRO A 640 25.36 -3.61 14.12
CA PRO A 640 25.40 -2.82 12.90
C PRO A 640 26.42 -3.42 11.93
N VAL A 641 26.15 -3.31 10.63
CA VAL A 641 27.00 -3.82 9.56
C VAL A 641 27.21 -2.69 8.56
N SER A 642 28.33 -1.99 8.68
CA SER A 642 28.85 -1.16 7.58
C SER A 642 29.63 -2.06 6.63
N VAL A 643 29.21 -2.13 5.38
CA VAL A 643 30.02 -2.71 4.31
C VAL A 643 30.86 -1.56 3.73
N PRO A 644 32.19 -1.50 3.99
CA PRO A 644 33.01 -0.41 3.48
C PRO A 644 33.04 -0.43 1.95
N MET A 645 32.97 0.76 1.36
CA MET A 645 32.84 0.96 -0.08
C MET A 645 33.96 0.26 -0.87
N SER A 646 33.59 -0.55 -1.86
CA SER A 646 34.48 -0.75 -3.01
C SER A 646 34.50 0.54 -3.83
N VAL A 647 35.70 1.07 -4.11
CA VAL A 647 35.86 2.27 -4.95
C VAL A 647 35.33 1.95 -6.36
N GLU A 648 34.22 2.57 -6.75
CA GLU A 648 33.63 2.36 -8.08
C GLU A 648 34.37 3.16 -9.17
N PRO A 649 34.39 2.66 -10.42
CA PRO A 649 34.82 3.47 -11.56
C PRO A 649 33.85 4.62 -11.83
N GLU A 650 34.38 5.77 -12.26
CA GLU A 650 33.56 6.91 -12.69
C GLU A 650 32.59 6.51 -13.82
N GLY A 651 31.32 6.90 -13.68
CA GLY A 651 30.27 6.62 -14.66
C GLY A 651 29.31 5.46 -14.33
N SER A 652 29.53 4.76 -13.21
CA SER A 652 28.56 3.80 -12.65
C SER A 652 27.36 4.53 -12.02
N THR A 653 26.14 4.25 -12.48
CA THR A 653 24.90 4.58 -11.74
C THR A 653 24.62 3.49 -10.71
N GLY A 654 25.48 3.39 -9.69
CA GLY A 654 25.49 2.29 -8.74
C GLY A 654 24.14 2.04 -8.06
N HIS A 655 23.57 0.84 -8.27
CA HIS A 655 22.33 0.39 -7.64
C HIS A 655 22.50 -0.05 -6.18
N HIS A 656 23.28 0.70 -5.39
CA HIS A 656 23.48 0.43 -3.97
C HIS A 656 22.26 0.93 -3.21
N GLY A 657 21.36 0.00 -2.90
CA GLY A 657 20.19 0.30 -2.08
C GLY A 657 20.62 0.88 -0.74
N GLY A 658 20.02 2.03 -0.37
CA GLY A 658 20.13 2.56 0.98
C GLY A 658 19.60 1.58 2.04
N PRO A 659 19.69 1.92 3.34
CA PRO A 659 19.25 1.03 4.41
C PRO A 659 17.83 0.52 4.17
N ASN A 660 17.69 -0.80 4.15
CA ASN A 660 16.40 -1.43 3.89
C ASN A 660 15.52 -1.24 5.12
N MET A 661 14.66 -0.22 5.10
CA MET A 661 13.76 0.12 6.21
C MET A 661 12.78 -1.01 6.55
N ALA A 662 12.54 -1.96 5.64
CA ALA A 662 11.74 -3.14 5.92
C ALA A 662 12.52 -4.24 6.67
N ALA A 663 13.84 -4.14 6.81
CA ALA A 663 14.64 -5.11 7.56
C ALA A 663 14.45 -4.94 9.08
N TRP A 664 14.56 -6.06 9.80
CA TRP A 664 14.55 -6.11 11.28
C TRP A 664 15.60 -5.25 11.97
N PHE A 665 16.68 -4.91 11.25
CA PHE A 665 17.68 -3.95 11.68
C PHE A 665 18.25 -3.27 10.41
N PRO A 666 17.72 -2.10 9.99
CA PRO A 666 18.04 -1.51 8.67
C PRO A 666 19.52 -1.23 8.40
N ASN A 667 20.30 -0.94 9.44
CA ASN A 667 21.74 -0.66 9.38
C ASN A 667 22.61 -1.84 9.88
N GLY A 668 22.05 -3.05 9.98
CA GLY A 668 22.71 -4.15 10.66
C GLY A 668 22.16 -5.53 10.34
N THR A 669 22.48 -6.47 11.21
CA THR A 669 22.03 -7.86 11.10
C THR A 669 21.55 -8.40 12.44
N VAL A 670 20.61 -9.33 12.39
CA VAL A 670 20.13 -10.10 13.54
C VAL A 670 20.34 -11.58 13.21
N VAL A 671 21.31 -12.19 13.88
CA VAL A 671 21.78 -13.56 13.62
C VAL A 671 21.59 -14.46 14.84
N GLN A 672 21.23 -15.72 14.62
CA GLN A 672 21.14 -16.70 15.69
C GLN A 672 22.54 -17.03 16.22
N ILE A 673 22.75 -16.89 17.53
CA ILE A 673 24.04 -17.16 18.20
C ILE A 673 23.98 -18.34 19.17
N GLY A 674 22.79 -18.85 19.49
CA GLY A 674 22.59 -19.99 20.38
C GLY A 674 21.70 -21.08 19.78
N ARG A 675 21.72 -22.26 20.40
CA ARG A 675 20.63 -23.24 20.22
C ARG A 675 19.39 -22.78 21.00
N PRO A 676 18.19 -23.29 20.68
CA PRO A 676 17.03 -23.09 21.53
C PRO A 676 17.32 -23.51 22.97
N VAL A 677 16.97 -22.65 23.92
CA VAL A 677 17.20 -22.86 25.34
C VAL A 677 16.01 -23.63 25.90
N ASP A 678 16.28 -24.78 26.54
CA ASP A 678 15.27 -25.52 27.28
C ASP A 678 14.88 -24.71 28.53
N PRO A 679 13.60 -24.36 28.72
CA PRO A 679 13.17 -23.58 29.90
C PRO A 679 13.06 -24.41 31.19
N SER A 680 13.41 -25.70 31.18
CA SER A 680 13.34 -26.65 32.31
C SER A 680 14.25 -26.30 33.49
#